data_AF-A0A8J4MLY9-F1
#
_entry.id   AF-A0A8J4MLY9-F1
#
_cell.length_a   1.000
_cell.length_b   1.000
_cell.length_c   1.000
_cell.angle_alpha   90.00
_cell.angle_beta   90.00
_cell.angle_gamma   90.00
#
_symmetry.space_group_name_H-M   'P 1'
#
loop_
_entity.id
_entity.type
_entity.pdbx_description
1 polymer ?
#
loop_
_entity_poly.entity_id
_entity_poly.type
_entity_poly.pdbx_seq_one_letter_code
_entity_poly.pdbx_strand_id
1 'polypeptide(L)'
;ERASESIHQLKYALEERQFAKGEGEVGFDQSSVNKGSDDVDRGDDDSGNTAWQELQHSHAVNQLKILLRHQERIESEASPSRRKMSFCKPPEAATGDLPALSDLVPIINDQSQYINHLEAEVKFCKEELSGMKDQVQVVVLENEELHQKLKFLTVEYMLREQTLLDASANTQNSWPVSGNDCSMRQPVTSSPAHDKDQAFVTAAVGEIAKWPVELEKLKLLYQEKVNVLEAQIQSLRKDLSESQKTCKDLEGRLKHQKSLVSATNSSRVGGLCLKCAQHEAVLAQTHSNVHMQTIERVTKERNDLMDALVSLRRNMKEMQQRESNACEQVKQAVQMAEEANLEKTKALVQCEQLKSEMERQKNRLERELAAQLNKRTDEKEALREEMKKEREDLAAMVTAMSENVAMLEAQVERITREKNSLVNQLEESQHQLASHEMEMNKVCGEMRYQLNQTKMKKDEAEKELREYRTKTIRELEIKDQKIEKLGLELNGNKQRLEQAQQDVTGAREECLKLTELLSKSEHQLHLTRLEKESIQQSISNEAKARALQAQQREQELTQKMQQMEAQHEKTVNELDSLLTSQNTFIAKLKDECCMLARKLEQMSEKYRSEVNQLSQEKEYLHGRLEKMQKRNDELDQQCIQHGRMHERMKSRLQQLDKHCQATAQQLVELLNKQNQLFKEKQLLTEEVRFLRIQLHISGKKWDADLKQDTDGIK
;
A
#
# COMPACT_ATOMS: atom_id res chain seq x y z
N GLU A 1 -42.69 -21.50 -29.79
CA GLU A 1 -41.57 -22.23 -30.42
C GLU A 1 -40.37 -21.31 -30.58
N ARG A 2 -40.07 -20.67 -31.72
CA ARG A 2 -38.84 -19.85 -31.87
C ARG A 2 -38.61 -18.77 -30.80
N ALA A 3 -39.66 -18.09 -30.32
CA ALA A 3 -39.57 -17.13 -29.21
C ALA A 3 -39.35 -17.79 -27.83
N SER A 4 -39.73 -19.05 -27.67
CA SER A 4 -39.60 -19.85 -26.44
C SER A 4 -38.17 -20.37 -26.24
N GLU A 5 -37.48 -20.70 -27.34
CA GLU A 5 -36.10 -21.18 -27.36
C GLU A 5 -35.12 -20.06 -26.98
N SER A 6 -35.33 -18.85 -27.49
CA SER A 6 -34.52 -17.65 -27.15
C SER A 6 -34.54 -17.34 -25.65
N ILE A 7 -35.68 -17.53 -24.98
CA ILE A 7 -35.82 -17.33 -23.53
C ILE A 7 -35.05 -18.41 -22.74
N HIS A 8 -34.98 -19.66 -23.24
CA HIS A 8 -34.17 -20.71 -22.61
C HIS A 8 -32.66 -20.44 -22.75
N GLN A 9 -32.20 -19.96 -23.90
CA GLN A 9 -30.80 -19.61 -24.13
C GLN A 9 -30.34 -18.46 -23.22
N LEU A 10 -31.18 -17.42 -23.06
CA LEU A 10 -30.92 -16.32 -22.11
C LEU A 10 -30.82 -16.78 -20.65
N LYS A 11 -31.52 -17.85 -20.27
CA LYS A 11 -31.47 -18.37 -18.90
C LYS A 11 -30.13 -19.05 -18.58
N TYR A 12 -29.62 -19.90 -19.48
CA TYR A 12 -28.31 -20.53 -19.33
C TYR A 12 -27.17 -19.50 -19.25
N ALA A 13 -27.19 -18.46 -20.10
CA ALA A 13 -26.18 -17.41 -20.13
C ALA A 13 -26.09 -16.55 -18.84
N LEU A 14 -27.10 -16.61 -17.96
CA LEU A 14 -27.08 -15.94 -16.66
C LEU A 14 -26.57 -16.82 -15.52
N GLU A 15 -26.68 -18.14 -15.63
CA GLU A 15 -26.25 -19.08 -14.58
C GLU A 15 -24.72 -19.27 -14.58
N GLU A 16 -24.05 -19.27 -15.75
CA GLU A 16 -22.58 -19.32 -15.83
C GLU A 16 -21.89 -18.11 -15.16
N ARG A 17 -22.55 -16.94 -15.09
CA ARG A 17 -21.93 -15.71 -14.59
C ARG A 17 -21.73 -15.68 -13.07
N GLN A 18 -22.23 -16.67 -12.33
CA GLN A 18 -22.09 -16.72 -10.86
C GLN A 18 -20.91 -17.56 -10.34
N PHE A 19 -20.24 -18.35 -11.18
CA PHE A 19 -19.12 -19.21 -10.73
C PHE A 19 -17.71 -18.58 -10.85
N ALA A 20 -17.57 -17.43 -11.52
CA ALA A 20 -16.27 -16.79 -11.76
C ALA A 20 -15.72 -16.00 -10.55
N LYS A 21 -15.57 -16.64 -9.38
CA LYS A 21 -14.97 -16.00 -8.18
C LYS A 21 -14.30 -16.96 -7.20
N GLY A 22 -13.16 -17.54 -7.59
CA GLY A 22 -12.24 -18.23 -6.67
C GLY A 22 -10.95 -18.68 -7.35
N GLU A 23 -9.80 -18.30 -6.77
CA GLU A 23 -8.44 -18.85 -7.02
C GLU A 23 -7.93 -18.74 -8.49
N GLY A 24 -6.63 -18.93 -8.82
CA GLY A 24 -5.39 -19.03 -8.04
C GLY A 24 -4.18 -19.35 -8.95
N GLU A 25 -3.07 -18.60 -8.80
CA GLU A 25 -1.68 -18.88 -9.28
C GLU A 25 -1.30 -19.06 -10.79
N VAL A 26 -0.34 -18.21 -11.22
CA VAL A 26 0.95 -18.49 -11.94
C VAL A 26 1.02 -19.21 -13.32
N GLY A 27 1.71 -18.57 -14.29
CA GLY A 27 2.25 -19.11 -15.59
C GLY A 27 1.94 -18.17 -16.78
N PHE A 28 2.84 -17.61 -17.61
CA PHE A 28 4.10 -18.03 -18.29
C PHE A 28 3.93 -19.31 -19.15
N ASP A 29 4.29 -19.38 -20.45
CA ASP A 29 4.90 -18.38 -21.38
C ASP A 29 4.74 -18.80 -22.88
N GLN A 30 5.19 -17.97 -23.83
CA GLN A 30 5.52 -18.26 -25.26
C GLN A 30 4.36 -18.59 -26.24
N SER A 31 4.19 -17.91 -27.40
CA SER A 31 4.93 -17.91 -28.70
C SER A 31 4.53 -19.09 -29.64
N SER A 32 4.45 -19.01 -30.99
CA SER A 32 4.72 -17.93 -31.98
C SER A 32 4.11 -18.23 -33.38
N VAL A 33 3.80 -17.19 -34.17
CA VAL A 33 4.02 -17.02 -35.65
C VAL A 33 4.08 -18.31 -36.53
N ASN A 34 3.24 -18.53 -37.57
CA ASN A 34 3.34 -17.85 -38.90
C ASN A 34 2.18 -18.14 -39.91
N LYS A 35 2.16 -17.36 -41.00
CA LYS A 35 1.31 -17.30 -42.22
C LYS A 35 0.81 -18.60 -42.92
N GLY A 36 -0.32 -18.48 -43.63
CA GLY A 36 -0.38 -18.73 -45.10
C GLY A 36 -1.66 -19.36 -45.72
N SER A 37 -2.35 -18.61 -46.61
CA SER A 37 -3.00 -18.97 -47.91
C SER A 37 -3.58 -20.37 -48.21
N ASP A 38 -4.69 -20.56 -48.96
CA ASP A 38 -5.70 -19.68 -49.63
C ASP A 38 -7.04 -20.46 -49.80
N ASP A 39 -8.14 -19.78 -50.18
CA ASP A 39 -9.41 -20.18 -50.85
C ASP A 39 -9.95 -21.65 -50.76
N VAL A 40 -11.25 -21.91 -50.58
CA VAL A 40 -12.37 -21.55 -51.50
C VAL A 40 -13.75 -21.57 -50.81
N ASP A 41 -14.57 -20.56 -51.12
CA ASP A 41 -16.07 -20.49 -51.16
C ASP A 41 -16.94 -21.39 -50.26
N ARG A 42 -17.73 -20.74 -49.38
CA ARG A 42 -19.17 -21.07 -49.21
C ARG A 42 -20.00 -20.00 -48.49
N GLY A 43 -21.09 -19.58 -49.12
CA GLY A 43 -22.34 -19.21 -48.44
C GLY A 43 -22.49 -17.76 -47.95
N ASP A 44 -23.13 -16.93 -48.78
CA ASP A 44 -23.77 -15.68 -48.37
C ASP A 44 -24.98 -15.95 -47.46
N ASP A 45 -25.11 -15.15 -46.38
CA ASP A 45 -26.31 -15.06 -45.52
C ASP A 45 -26.35 -13.73 -44.74
N ASP A 46 -26.12 -12.58 -45.40
CA ASP A 46 -26.13 -11.23 -44.76
C ASP A 46 -27.56 -10.72 -44.39
N SER A 47 -28.50 -11.67 -44.23
CA SER A 47 -29.89 -11.47 -43.85
C SER A 47 -30.04 -10.97 -42.41
N GLY A 48 -29.28 -11.56 -41.47
CA GLY A 48 -29.40 -11.28 -40.04
C GLY A 48 -28.88 -9.91 -39.60
N ASN A 49 -27.95 -9.34 -40.36
CA ASN A 49 -27.25 -8.09 -40.03
C ASN A 49 -28.11 -6.86 -40.37
N THR A 50 -28.76 -6.92 -41.54
CA THR A 50 -29.66 -5.87 -42.07
C THR A 50 -30.84 -5.62 -41.11
N ALA A 51 -31.50 -6.67 -40.63
CA ALA A 51 -32.61 -6.57 -39.70
C ALA A 51 -32.23 -5.92 -38.35
N TRP A 52 -31.00 -6.13 -37.86
CA TRP A 52 -30.50 -5.49 -36.64
C TRP A 52 -30.23 -3.99 -36.82
N GLN A 53 -29.83 -3.56 -38.02
CA GLN A 53 -29.63 -2.15 -38.34
C GLN A 53 -30.97 -1.43 -38.51
N GLU A 54 -31.93 -2.02 -39.23
CA GLU A 54 -33.30 -1.48 -39.35
C GLU A 54 -33.98 -1.29 -37.98
N LEU A 55 -33.80 -2.24 -37.05
CA LEU A 55 -34.38 -2.14 -35.71
C LEU A 55 -33.82 -0.98 -34.88
N GLN A 56 -32.55 -0.57 -35.09
CA GLN A 56 -31.98 0.62 -34.45
C GLN A 56 -32.51 1.94 -35.02
N HIS A 57 -33.00 1.94 -36.26
CA HIS A 57 -33.62 3.11 -36.89
C HIS A 57 -35.13 3.22 -36.59
N SER A 58 -35.72 2.26 -35.87
CA SER A 58 -37.10 2.34 -35.40
C SER A 58 -37.38 3.62 -34.60
N HIS A 59 -38.42 4.36 -35.02
CA HIS A 59 -38.86 5.60 -34.38
C HIS A 59 -39.21 5.39 -32.89
N ALA A 60 -39.82 4.26 -32.54
CA ALA A 60 -40.16 3.92 -31.16
C ALA A 60 -38.92 3.70 -30.27
N VAL A 61 -37.85 3.09 -30.80
CA VAL A 61 -36.59 2.89 -30.07
C VAL A 61 -35.89 4.23 -29.80
N ASN A 62 -35.97 5.17 -30.73
CA ASN A 62 -35.44 6.52 -30.53
C ASN A 62 -36.30 7.37 -29.59
N GLN A 63 -37.63 7.23 -29.60
CA GLN A 63 -38.50 7.84 -28.58
C GLN A 63 -38.21 7.30 -27.17
N LEU A 64 -38.01 5.99 -27.01
CA LEU A 64 -37.60 5.39 -25.73
C LEU A 64 -36.24 5.92 -25.23
N LYS A 65 -35.25 6.07 -26.12
CA LYS A 65 -33.97 6.74 -25.79
C LYS A 65 -34.14 8.19 -25.33
N ILE A 66 -35.08 8.93 -25.92
CA ILE A 66 -35.37 10.33 -25.54
C ILE A 66 -36.06 10.39 -24.18
N LEU A 67 -37.04 9.53 -23.92
CA LEU A 67 -37.75 9.46 -22.64
C LEU A 67 -36.82 9.05 -21.48
N LEU A 68 -35.95 8.06 -21.68
CA LEU A 68 -34.93 7.67 -20.68
C LEU A 68 -33.98 8.84 -20.36
N ARG A 69 -33.52 9.59 -21.39
CA ARG A 69 -32.70 10.81 -21.23
C ARG A 69 -33.47 12.06 -20.74
N HIS A 70 -34.78 11.93 -20.52
CA HIS A 70 -35.60 12.93 -19.83
C HIS A 70 -35.76 12.54 -18.36
N GLN A 71 -36.02 11.25 -18.08
CA GLN A 71 -36.07 10.66 -16.74
C GLN A 71 -34.74 10.90 -15.97
N GLU A 72 -33.59 10.55 -16.55
CA GLU A 72 -32.25 10.83 -15.96
C GLU A 72 -32.05 12.30 -15.59
N ARG A 73 -32.70 13.22 -16.33
CA ARG A 73 -32.56 14.67 -16.15
C ARG A 73 -33.43 15.18 -15.01
N ILE A 74 -34.67 14.70 -14.91
CA ILE A 74 -35.59 15.00 -13.82
C ILE A 74 -35.02 14.46 -12.49
N GLU A 75 -34.46 13.25 -12.50
CA GLU A 75 -33.78 12.66 -11.34
C GLU A 75 -32.50 13.42 -10.95
N SER A 76 -31.82 14.06 -11.91
CA SER A 76 -30.66 14.93 -11.65
C SER A 76 -31.04 16.29 -11.05
N GLU A 77 -32.21 16.83 -11.38
CA GLU A 77 -32.66 18.17 -10.94
C GLU A 77 -33.28 18.18 -9.53
N ALA A 78 -33.75 17.02 -9.02
CA ALA A 78 -34.42 16.89 -7.73
C ALA A 78 -33.50 16.97 -6.48
N SER A 79 -32.18 17.20 -6.64
CA SER A 79 -31.21 17.19 -5.54
C SER A 79 -30.74 18.61 -5.13
N PRO A 80 -31.09 19.12 -3.93
CA PRO A 80 -30.77 20.50 -3.54
C PRO A 80 -29.28 20.71 -3.20
N SER A 81 -28.59 21.45 -4.06
CA SER A 81 -27.45 22.35 -3.76
C SER A 81 -26.28 21.79 -2.93
N ARG A 82 -25.40 20.99 -3.56
CA ARG A 82 -24.06 20.73 -3.00
C ARG A 82 -23.09 21.89 -3.26
N ARG A 83 -23.38 23.06 -2.68
CA ARG A 83 -22.53 24.26 -2.74
C ARG A 83 -21.13 23.93 -2.21
N LYS A 84 -20.08 24.11 -3.04
CA LYS A 84 -18.68 23.86 -2.64
C LYS A 84 -18.26 24.85 -1.55
N MET A 85 -18.25 24.41 -0.30
CA MET A 85 -17.71 25.18 0.82
C MET A 85 -16.22 24.85 0.98
N SER A 86 -15.36 25.84 0.76
CA SER A 86 -13.90 25.66 0.75
C SER A 86 -13.34 25.53 2.16
N PHE A 87 -12.61 24.45 2.43
CA PHE A 87 -11.85 24.27 3.66
C PHE A 87 -10.66 25.25 3.72
N CYS A 88 -10.76 26.28 4.57
CA CYS A 88 -9.62 27.07 5.00
C CYS A 88 -8.84 26.33 6.11
N LYS A 89 -7.52 26.56 6.18
CA LYS A 89 -6.67 26.05 7.26
C LYS A 89 -6.82 26.89 8.56
N PRO A 90 -6.49 26.32 9.74
CA PRO A 90 -6.90 26.89 11.03
C PRO A 90 -5.90 27.94 11.60
N PRO A 91 -6.38 28.86 12.45
CA PRO A 91 -5.61 29.48 13.53
C PRO A 91 -5.74 28.68 14.85
N GLU A 92 -4.96 29.04 15.87
CA GLU A 92 -4.77 28.25 17.09
C GLU A 92 -5.71 28.57 18.26
N ALA A 93 -5.85 27.58 19.15
CA ALA A 93 -6.11 27.69 20.59
C ALA A 93 -7.32 28.50 21.12
N ALA A 94 -8.39 27.78 21.46
CA ALA A 94 -9.17 28.06 22.68
C ALA A 94 -9.69 26.74 23.28
N THR A 95 -9.53 26.55 24.59
CA THR A 95 -10.12 25.42 25.34
C THR A 95 -11.51 25.78 25.84
N GLY A 96 -12.52 24.98 25.49
CA GLY A 96 -13.89 25.14 25.98
C GLY A 96 -14.71 23.87 25.76
N ASP A 97 -14.93 23.15 26.86
CA ASP A 97 -15.95 22.13 27.15
C ASP A 97 -16.57 21.33 26.00
N LEU A 98 -16.30 20.02 26.01
CA LEU A 98 -17.14 19.02 25.33
C LEU A 98 -18.51 18.95 26.02
N PRO A 99 -19.65 18.97 25.29
CA PRO A 99 -20.97 18.79 25.89
C PRO A 99 -21.07 17.41 26.56
N ALA A 100 -21.84 17.32 27.65
CA ALA A 100 -21.92 16.08 28.41
C ALA A 100 -22.70 15.02 27.63
N LEU A 101 -22.40 13.74 27.87
CA LEU A 101 -23.06 12.63 27.19
C LEU A 101 -24.59 12.64 27.37
N SER A 102 -25.08 13.24 28.46
CA SER A 102 -26.51 13.45 28.74
C SER A 102 -27.19 14.40 27.75
N ASP A 103 -26.47 15.34 27.16
CA ASP A 103 -27.03 16.38 26.28
C ASP A 103 -27.20 15.88 24.83
N LEU A 104 -26.50 14.79 24.47
CA LEU A 104 -26.65 14.13 23.16
C LEU A 104 -27.85 13.17 23.12
N VAL A 105 -28.31 12.64 24.26
CA VAL A 105 -29.41 11.65 24.28
C VAL A 105 -30.72 12.21 23.70
N PRO A 106 -31.17 13.44 24.03
CA PRO A 106 -32.33 14.05 23.37
C PRO A 106 -32.11 14.21 21.86
N ILE A 107 -30.94 14.73 21.46
CA ILE A 107 -30.62 15.01 20.04
C ILE A 107 -30.63 13.72 19.20
N ILE A 108 -30.09 12.61 19.73
CA ILE A 108 -30.11 11.30 19.06
C ILE A 108 -31.56 10.75 18.98
N ASN A 109 -32.36 10.94 20.03
CA ASN A 109 -33.76 10.52 20.06
C ASN A 109 -34.63 11.34 19.09
N ASP A 110 -34.38 12.63 18.95
CA ASP A 110 -35.07 13.52 18.02
C ASP A 110 -34.65 13.27 16.56
N GLN A 111 -33.35 12.98 16.33
CA GLN A 111 -32.87 12.48 15.03
C GLN A 111 -33.50 11.13 14.67
N SER A 112 -33.65 10.21 15.63
CA SER A 112 -34.35 8.94 15.40
C SER A 112 -35.83 9.13 15.06
N GLN A 113 -36.54 10.03 15.75
CA GLN A 113 -37.92 10.39 15.40
C GLN A 113 -38.01 10.99 13.99
N TYR A 114 -37.09 11.87 13.61
CA TYR A 114 -37.04 12.46 12.27
C TYR A 114 -36.74 11.42 11.17
N ILE A 115 -35.85 10.46 11.43
CA ILE A 115 -35.61 9.32 10.54
C ILE A 115 -36.88 8.47 10.39
N ASN A 116 -37.54 8.09 11.50
CA ASN A 116 -38.78 7.32 11.47
C ASN A 116 -39.90 8.04 10.71
N HIS A 117 -39.97 9.38 10.79
CA HIS A 117 -40.91 10.20 10.03
C HIS A 117 -40.61 10.17 8.53
N LEU A 118 -39.35 10.35 8.12
CA LEU A 118 -38.94 10.26 6.72
C LEU A 118 -39.14 8.85 6.15
N GLU A 119 -38.90 7.79 6.94
CA GLU A 119 -39.19 6.41 6.54
C GLU A 119 -40.70 6.17 6.34
N ALA A 120 -41.55 6.77 7.18
CA ALA A 120 -43.00 6.73 7.01
C ALA A 120 -43.48 7.50 5.76
N GLU A 121 -42.91 8.67 5.46
CA GLU A 121 -43.19 9.40 4.22
C GLU A 121 -42.73 8.63 2.97
N VAL A 122 -41.51 8.07 2.99
CA VAL A 122 -41.00 7.22 1.91
C VAL A 122 -41.84 5.95 1.72
N LYS A 123 -42.41 5.40 2.80
CA LYS A 123 -43.36 4.28 2.73
C LYS A 123 -44.69 4.71 2.10
N PHE A 124 -45.25 5.84 2.53
CA PHE A 124 -46.47 6.41 1.95
C PHE A 124 -46.30 6.72 0.45
N CYS A 125 -45.21 7.39 0.05
CA CYS A 125 -44.94 7.66 -1.36
C CYS A 125 -44.76 6.38 -2.20
N LYS A 126 -44.22 5.30 -1.65
CA LYS A 126 -44.15 3.99 -2.33
C LYS A 126 -45.53 3.36 -2.49
N GLU A 127 -46.39 3.47 -1.47
CA GLU A 127 -47.75 2.94 -1.48
C GLU A 127 -48.61 3.71 -2.50
N GLU A 128 -48.57 5.04 -2.50
CA GLU A 128 -49.24 5.89 -3.50
C GLU A 128 -48.72 5.64 -4.93
N LEU A 129 -47.40 5.54 -5.14
CA LEU A 129 -46.85 5.21 -6.45
C LEU A 129 -47.24 3.80 -6.92
N SER A 130 -47.43 2.84 -6.01
CA SER A 130 -47.93 1.52 -6.36
C SER A 130 -49.42 1.55 -6.75
N GLY A 131 -50.26 2.29 -6.03
CA GLY A 131 -51.67 2.50 -6.39
C GLY A 131 -51.83 3.24 -7.73
N MET A 132 -51.03 4.27 -7.97
CA MET A 132 -50.98 5.00 -9.24
C MET A 132 -50.55 4.09 -10.41
N LYS A 133 -49.53 3.24 -10.19
CA LYS A 133 -49.09 2.25 -11.18
C LYS A 133 -50.21 1.27 -11.52
N ASP A 134 -50.92 0.75 -10.52
CA ASP A 134 -52.00 -0.23 -10.73
C ASP A 134 -53.21 0.43 -11.43
N GLN A 135 -53.54 1.69 -11.11
CA GLN A 135 -54.53 2.48 -11.87
C GLN A 135 -54.13 2.70 -13.33
N VAL A 136 -52.86 3.10 -13.58
CA VAL A 136 -52.33 3.23 -14.96
C VAL A 136 -52.39 1.89 -15.69
N GLN A 137 -52.11 0.76 -15.02
CA GLN A 137 -52.18 -0.55 -15.65
C GLN A 137 -53.61 -0.96 -16.02
N VAL A 138 -54.62 -0.59 -15.22
CA VAL A 138 -56.04 -0.75 -15.59
C VAL A 138 -56.39 0.10 -16.81
N VAL A 139 -55.99 1.38 -16.82
CA VAL A 139 -56.25 2.30 -17.96
C VAL A 139 -55.55 1.87 -19.24
N VAL A 140 -54.37 1.24 -19.15
CA VAL A 140 -53.67 0.64 -20.30
C VAL A 140 -54.46 -0.56 -20.84
N LEU A 141 -54.91 -1.48 -19.97
CA LEU A 141 -55.72 -2.63 -20.40
C LEU A 141 -57.05 -2.20 -21.03
N GLU A 142 -57.71 -1.17 -20.50
CA GLU A 142 -58.90 -0.59 -21.12
C GLU A 142 -58.59 0.06 -22.48
N ASN A 143 -57.47 0.76 -22.62
CA ASN A 143 -57.03 1.32 -23.92
C ASN A 143 -56.66 0.23 -24.94
N GLU A 144 -56.12 -0.91 -24.50
CA GLU A 144 -55.88 -2.07 -25.36
C GLU A 144 -57.19 -2.73 -25.80
N GLU A 145 -58.17 -2.88 -24.91
CA GLU A 145 -59.50 -3.40 -25.26
C GLU A 145 -60.25 -2.45 -26.20
N LEU A 146 -60.18 -1.12 -25.97
CA LEU A 146 -60.73 -0.10 -26.86
C LEU A 146 -60.04 -0.10 -28.24
N HIS A 147 -58.71 -0.29 -28.29
CA HIS A 147 -58.01 -0.48 -29.56
C HIS A 147 -58.40 -1.78 -30.28
N GLN A 148 -58.68 -2.87 -29.55
CA GLN A 148 -59.18 -4.11 -30.14
C GLN A 148 -60.61 -3.91 -30.69
N LYS A 149 -61.50 -3.23 -29.94
CA LYS A 149 -62.85 -2.85 -30.39
C LYS A 149 -62.81 -1.93 -31.62
N LEU A 150 -61.92 -0.94 -31.65
CA LEU A 150 -61.72 -0.05 -32.81
C LEU A 150 -61.18 -0.82 -34.03
N LYS A 151 -60.22 -1.74 -33.84
CA LYS A 151 -59.73 -2.60 -34.93
C LYS A 151 -60.83 -3.51 -35.47
N PHE A 152 -61.65 -4.10 -34.59
CA PHE A 152 -62.80 -4.91 -34.99
C PHE A 152 -63.82 -4.08 -35.78
N LEU A 153 -64.22 -2.92 -35.27
CA LEU A 153 -65.12 -1.98 -35.98
C LEU A 153 -64.54 -1.52 -37.33
N THR A 154 -63.23 -1.28 -37.41
CA THR A 154 -62.57 -0.91 -38.67
C THR A 154 -62.63 -2.06 -39.68
N VAL A 155 -62.38 -3.30 -39.24
CA VAL A 155 -62.49 -4.49 -40.09
C VAL A 155 -63.94 -4.75 -40.50
N GLU A 156 -64.92 -4.56 -39.59
CA GLU A 156 -66.35 -4.67 -39.90
C GLU A 156 -66.78 -3.61 -40.92
N TYR A 157 -66.32 -2.37 -40.77
CA TYR A 157 -66.60 -1.27 -41.70
C TYR A 157 -65.99 -1.55 -43.08
N MET A 158 -64.72 -1.96 -43.13
CA MET A 158 -64.05 -2.38 -44.36
C MET A 158 -64.76 -3.56 -45.03
N LEU A 159 -65.19 -4.58 -44.27
CA LEU A 159 -65.91 -5.73 -44.80
C LEU A 159 -67.31 -5.34 -45.34
N ARG A 160 -67.97 -4.39 -44.69
CA ARG A 160 -69.26 -3.82 -45.11
C ARG A 160 -69.12 -2.97 -46.37
N GLU A 161 -68.04 -2.20 -46.48
CA GLU A 161 -67.70 -1.41 -47.68
C GLU A 161 -67.30 -2.32 -48.85
N GLN A 162 -66.51 -3.37 -48.60
CA GLN A 162 -66.22 -4.46 -49.54
C GLN A 162 -67.53 -5.12 -50.04
N THR A 163 -68.45 -5.44 -49.13
CA THR A 163 -69.76 -6.03 -49.48
C THR A 163 -70.63 -5.09 -50.33
N LEU A 164 -70.54 -3.77 -50.11
CA LEU A 164 -71.22 -2.77 -50.94
C LEU A 164 -70.58 -2.62 -52.33
N LEU A 165 -69.25 -2.74 -52.42
CA LEU A 165 -68.53 -2.73 -53.70
C LEU A 165 -68.85 -3.99 -54.53
N ASP A 166 -68.85 -5.17 -53.91
CA ASP A 166 -69.22 -6.43 -54.58
C ASP A 166 -70.70 -6.43 -55.01
N ALA A 167 -71.60 -5.84 -54.21
CA ALA A 167 -72.99 -5.62 -54.61
C ALA A 167 -73.12 -4.64 -55.79
N SER A 168 -72.28 -3.60 -55.84
CA SER A 168 -72.25 -2.63 -56.95
C SER A 168 -71.63 -3.18 -58.24
N ALA A 169 -70.83 -4.25 -58.16
CA ALA A 169 -70.16 -4.86 -59.30
C ALA A 169 -71.09 -5.79 -60.12
N ASN A 170 -72.22 -6.23 -59.56
CA ASN A 170 -73.07 -7.30 -60.13
C ASN A 170 -74.46 -6.81 -60.60
N THR A 171 -74.58 -5.59 -61.12
CA THR A 171 -75.84 -5.10 -61.74
C THR A 171 -75.62 -4.43 -63.11
N GLN A 172 -75.06 -5.18 -64.06
CA GLN A 172 -75.15 -4.83 -65.49
C GLN A 172 -75.73 -5.99 -66.31
N ASN A 173 -77.06 -6.17 -66.25
CA ASN A 173 -77.92 -6.45 -67.41
C ASN A 173 -79.41 -6.53 -67.02
N SER A 174 -80.28 -6.15 -67.96
CA SER A 174 -81.73 -6.41 -68.00
C SER A 174 -82.63 -5.92 -66.84
N TRP A 175 -83.18 -4.71 -67.01
CA TRP A 175 -84.58 -4.44 -66.61
C TRP A 175 -85.53 -5.37 -67.39
N PRO A 176 -86.70 -5.76 -66.83
CA PRO A 176 -87.91 -5.01 -67.18
C PRO A 176 -89.02 -4.91 -66.10
N VAL A 177 -89.63 -3.72 -66.03
CA VAL A 177 -91.09 -3.47 -65.97
C VAL A 177 -91.91 -3.87 -64.70
N SER A 178 -92.42 -2.83 -64.03
CA SER A 178 -93.75 -2.69 -63.41
C SER A 178 -94.32 -3.80 -62.50
N GLY A 179 -94.42 -3.51 -61.20
CA GLY A 179 -95.29 -4.20 -60.26
C GLY A 179 -95.71 -3.29 -59.10
N ASN A 180 -96.99 -2.91 -59.05
CA ASN A 180 -97.58 -2.15 -57.95
C ASN A 180 -98.14 -3.12 -56.91
N ASP A 181 -97.90 -2.88 -55.61
CA ASP A 181 -98.92 -2.89 -54.56
C ASP A 181 -98.31 -2.77 -53.15
N CYS A 182 -99.07 -2.16 -52.24
CA CYS A 182 -98.73 -2.10 -50.82
C CYS A 182 -99.27 -3.33 -50.08
N SER A 183 -98.59 -3.75 -49.00
CA SER A 183 -99.25 -4.49 -47.93
C SER A 183 -98.68 -4.16 -46.56
N MET A 184 -99.45 -4.45 -45.52
CA MET A 184 -99.39 -3.84 -44.19
C MET A 184 -99.17 -4.91 -43.11
N ARG A 185 -98.22 -4.71 -42.18
CA ARG A 185 -98.39 -4.86 -40.71
C ARG A 185 -97.07 -4.90 -39.90
N GLN A 186 -97.06 -4.08 -38.84
CA GLN A 186 -96.33 -4.24 -37.58
C GLN A 186 -97.06 -5.26 -36.64
N PRO A 187 -96.61 -5.53 -35.39
CA PRO A 187 -95.24 -5.75 -34.89
C PRO A 187 -95.15 -6.95 -33.90
N VAL A 188 -93.96 -7.33 -33.41
CA VAL A 188 -93.79 -7.92 -32.06
C VAL A 188 -92.52 -7.38 -31.41
N THR A 189 -92.61 -7.05 -30.12
CA THR A 189 -91.54 -6.59 -29.23
C THR A 189 -91.29 -7.60 -28.11
N SER A 190 -90.03 -7.81 -27.69
CA SER A 190 -89.64 -7.79 -26.26
C SER A 190 -88.16 -8.13 -26.02
N SER A 191 -87.53 -7.33 -25.16
CA SER A 191 -86.45 -7.75 -24.23
C SER A 191 -86.65 -7.00 -22.91
N PRO A 192 -86.57 -7.64 -21.74
CA PRO A 192 -86.45 -6.93 -20.45
C PRO A 192 -85.02 -6.36 -20.31
N ALA A 193 -84.83 -5.07 -20.00
CA ALA A 193 -85.11 -4.40 -18.73
C ALA A 193 -84.13 -4.83 -17.62
N HIS A 194 -83.05 -4.05 -17.41
CA HIS A 194 -82.91 -3.04 -16.34
C HIS A 194 -82.27 -3.63 -15.05
N ASP A 195 -81.46 -2.93 -14.25
CA ASP A 195 -81.16 -1.49 -14.26
C ASP A 195 -79.79 -1.13 -13.61
N LYS A 196 -79.43 0.16 -13.69
CA LYS A 196 -78.24 0.85 -13.12
C LYS A 196 -76.95 0.69 -13.95
N ASP A 197 -76.08 1.70 -14.07
CA ASP A 197 -76.01 2.97 -13.30
C ASP A 197 -76.63 4.22 -13.95
N GLN A 198 -76.76 5.28 -13.12
CA GLN A 198 -77.64 6.42 -13.36
C GLN A 198 -76.97 7.76 -12.97
N ALA A 199 -76.45 8.53 -13.96
CA ALA A 199 -76.43 10.01 -13.99
C ALA A 199 -75.63 10.56 -15.19
N PHE A 200 -76.29 10.94 -16.31
CA PHE A 200 -75.89 12.10 -17.16
C PHE A 200 -76.86 12.41 -18.32
N VAL A 201 -77.64 11.45 -18.81
CA VAL A 201 -78.33 11.53 -20.12
C VAL A 201 -79.64 12.36 -20.11
N THR A 202 -80.11 12.82 -18.95
CA THR A 202 -81.49 13.29 -18.73
C THR A 202 -81.87 14.64 -19.38
N ALA A 203 -80.96 15.31 -20.10
CA ALA A 203 -81.23 16.59 -20.75
C ALA A 203 -81.82 16.45 -22.17
N ALA A 204 -81.24 15.60 -23.02
CA ALA A 204 -81.52 15.60 -24.47
C ALA A 204 -82.91 15.04 -24.84
N VAL A 205 -83.49 14.16 -24.01
CA VAL A 205 -84.78 13.51 -24.29
C VAL A 205 -85.96 14.50 -24.22
N GLY A 206 -85.82 15.59 -23.47
CA GLY A 206 -86.89 16.56 -23.21
C GLY A 206 -87.28 17.46 -24.38
N GLU A 207 -86.48 17.52 -25.46
CA GLU A 207 -86.78 18.34 -26.64
C GLU A 207 -87.41 17.53 -27.77
N ILE A 208 -86.95 16.30 -27.99
CA ILE A 208 -87.47 15.38 -29.02
C ILE A 208 -88.98 15.14 -28.82
N ALA A 209 -89.45 15.08 -27.58
CA ALA A 209 -90.87 14.89 -27.24
C ALA A 209 -91.77 16.11 -27.52
N LYS A 210 -91.22 17.32 -27.74
CA LYS A 210 -92.02 18.55 -27.96
C LYS A 210 -92.44 18.72 -29.41
N TRP A 211 -91.57 18.37 -30.35
CA TRP A 211 -91.81 18.56 -31.79
C TRP A 211 -93.09 17.91 -32.34
N PRO A 212 -93.48 16.67 -31.94
CA PRO A 212 -94.75 16.08 -32.38
C PRO A 212 -95.98 16.87 -31.93
N VAL A 213 -95.93 17.50 -30.74
CA VAL A 213 -97.05 18.26 -30.16
C VAL A 213 -97.22 19.60 -30.87
N GLU A 214 -96.12 20.31 -31.16
CA GLU A 214 -96.21 21.56 -31.94
C GLU A 214 -96.61 21.32 -33.40
N LEU A 215 -96.22 20.19 -34.00
CA LEU A 215 -96.64 19.81 -35.35
C LEU A 215 -98.16 19.60 -35.43
N GLU A 216 -98.75 18.88 -34.48
CA GLU A 216 -100.19 18.59 -34.49
C GLU A 216 -101.04 19.84 -34.15
N LYS A 217 -100.54 20.75 -33.30
CA LYS A 217 -101.12 22.10 -33.12
C LYS A 217 -101.12 22.92 -34.42
N LEU A 218 -99.99 22.94 -35.14
CA LEU A 218 -99.85 23.69 -36.38
C LEU A 218 -100.82 23.16 -37.46
N LYS A 219 -100.96 21.83 -37.53
CA LYS A 219 -101.91 21.13 -38.39
C LYS A 219 -103.37 21.47 -38.08
N LEU A 220 -103.75 21.57 -36.80
CA LEU A 220 -105.07 22.07 -36.38
C LEU A 220 -105.32 23.51 -36.85
N LEU A 221 -104.36 24.43 -36.67
CA LEU A 221 -104.48 25.83 -37.11
C LEU A 221 -104.62 25.96 -38.63
N TYR A 222 -103.97 25.09 -39.42
CA TYR A 222 -104.18 25.04 -40.87
C TYR A 222 -105.56 24.47 -41.23
N GLN A 223 -106.04 23.43 -40.53
CA GLN A 223 -107.38 22.89 -40.77
C GLN A 223 -108.48 23.91 -40.47
N GLU A 224 -108.37 24.68 -39.38
CA GLU A 224 -109.32 25.77 -39.08
C GLU A 224 -109.32 26.85 -40.17
N LYS A 225 -108.14 27.24 -40.68
CA LYS A 225 -108.06 28.18 -41.81
C LYS A 225 -108.73 27.66 -43.09
N VAL A 226 -108.56 26.37 -43.41
CA VAL A 226 -109.26 25.74 -44.54
C VAL A 226 -110.77 25.80 -44.34
N ASN A 227 -111.26 25.39 -43.17
CA ASN A 227 -112.69 25.38 -42.85
C ASN A 227 -113.33 26.79 -42.96
N VAL A 228 -112.61 27.84 -42.54
CA VAL A 228 -113.07 29.24 -42.66
C VAL A 228 -113.14 29.71 -44.13
N LEU A 229 -112.14 29.34 -44.95
CA LEU A 229 -112.14 29.68 -46.37
C LEU A 229 -113.25 28.94 -47.14
N GLU A 230 -113.50 27.67 -46.82
CA GLU A 230 -114.62 26.91 -47.40
C GLU A 230 -115.98 27.54 -47.03
N ALA A 231 -116.17 27.97 -45.78
CA ALA A 231 -117.38 28.68 -45.36
C ALA A 231 -117.58 30.00 -46.12
N GLN A 232 -116.52 30.79 -46.35
CA GLN A 232 -116.60 32.00 -47.17
C GLN A 232 -116.98 31.71 -48.63
N ILE A 233 -116.40 30.66 -49.23
CA ILE A 233 -116.74 30.22 -50.60
C ILE A 233 -118.21 29.75 -50.67
N GLN A 234 -118.73 29.09 -49.65
CA GLN A 234 -120.14 28.70 -49.59
C GLN A 234 -121.09 29.90 -49.48
N SER A 235 -120.74 30.93 -48.69
CA SER A 235 -121.52 32.19 -48.63
C SER A 235 -121.59 32.87 -49.99
N LEU A 236 -120.44 33.15 -50.61
CA LEU A 236 -120.38 33.87 -51.89
C LEU A 236 -121.13 33.14 -53.02
N ARG A 237 -121.17 31.80 -53.00
CA ARG A 237 -121.99 31.00 -53.94
C ARG A 237 -123.49 31.17 -53.71
N LYS A 238 -123.94 31.37 -52.47
CA LYS A 238 -125.34 31.64 -52.12
C LYS A 238 -125.75 33.03 -52.59
N ASP A 239 -124.94 34.05 -52.30
CA ASP A 239 -125.20 35.45 -52.65
C ASP A 239 -125.28 35.66 -54.19
N LEU A 240 -124.43 34.94 -54.93
CA LEU A 240 -124.49 34.89 -56.40
C LEU A 240 -125.78 34.25 -56.93
N SER A 241 -126.30 33.22 -56.25
CA SER A 241 -127.56 32.56 -56.62
C SER A 241 -128.77 33.47 -56.38
N GLU A 242 -128.80 34.16 -55.24
CA GLU A 242 -129.88 35.08 -54.88
C GLU A 242 -129.92 36.31 -55.79
N SER A 243 -128.77 36.92 -56.10
CA SER A 243 -128.70 38.02 -57.06
C SER A 243 -129.12 37.61 -58.47
N GLN A 244 -128.68 36.46 -58.99
CA GLN A 244 -129.10 35.95 -60.31
C GLN A 244 -130.62 35.71 -60.42
N LYS A 245 -131.30 35.45 -59.29
CA LYS A 245 -132.77 35.34 -59.24
C LYS A 245 -133.45 36.69 -59.43
N THR A 246 -132.96 37.75 -58.79
CA THR A 246 -133.57 39.11 -58.88
C THR A 246 -133.55 39.71 -60.28
N CYS A 247 -132.50 39.45 -61.09
CA CYS A 247 -132.41 39.96 -62.45
C CYS A 247 -133.55 39.46 -63.36
N LYS A 248 -134.01 38.22 -63.15
CA LYS A 248 -135.04 37.58 -64.00
C LYS A 248 -136.44 38.19 -63.81
N ASP A 249 -136.76 38.64 -62.60
CA ASP A 249 -138.04 39.31 -62.31
C ASP A 249 -138.15 40.69 -62.97
N LEU A 250 -137.02 41.40 -63.11
CA LEU A 250 -137.00 42.74 -63.73
C LEU A 250 -137.24 42.69 -65.25
N GLU A 251 -136.70 41.70 -65.96
CA GLU A 251 -136.96 41.52 -67.40
C GLU A 251 -138.44 41.27 -67.72
N GLY A 252 -139.16 40.58 -66.82
CA GLY A 252 -140.59 40.29 -66.99
C GLY A 252 -141.44 41.57 -67.02
N ARG A 253 -141.10 42.57 -66.19
CA ARG A 253 -141.87 43.81 -66.05
C ARG A 253 -141.76 44.73 -67.27
N LEU A 254 -140.57 44.82 -67.89
CA LEU A 254 -140.33 45.73 -69.01
C LEU A 254 -141.15 45.38 -70.28
N LYS A 255 -141.49 44.10 -70.47
CA LYS A 255 -142.23 43.63 -71.64
C LYS A 255 -143.71 44.08 -71.65
N HIS A 256 -144.28 44.43 -70.50
CA HIS A 256 -145.71 44.76 -70.39
C HIS A 256 -146.06 46.21 -70.82
N GLN A 257 -145.09 47.13 -70.82
CA GLN A 257 -145.34 48.57 -71.01
C GLN A 257 -145.44 49.01 -72.48
N LYS A 258 -145.01 48.20 -73.45
CA LYS A 258 -144.74 48.65 -74.84
C LYS A 258 -145.95 48.66 -75.80
N SER A 259 -147.13 48.22 -75.38
CA SER A 259 -148.22 47.84 -76.30
C SER A 259 -149.33 48.89 -76.53
N LEU A 260 -149.20 50.15 -76.08
CA LEU A 260 -150.37 51.00 -75.76
C LEU A 260 -150.61 52.30 -76.58
N VAL A 261 -149.86 52.61 -77.65
CA VAL A 261 -149.62 54.03 -78.03
C VAL A 261 -150.07 54.52 -79.45
N SER A 262 -150.52 53.69 -80.41
CA SER A 262 -150.36 54.02 -81.85
C SER A 262 -151.63 54.35 -82.73
N ALA A 263 -152.36 55.49 -82.58
CA ALA A 263 -153.40 55.94 -83.59
C ALA A 263 -154.00 57.39 -83.46
N THR A 264 -154.08 58.26 -84.53
CA THR A 264 -155.12 59.36 -84.84
C THR A 264 -154.89 60.44 -86.01
N ASN A 265 -155.93 60.78 -86.87
CA ASN A 265 -156.40 62.12 -87.51
C ASN A 265 -156.05 62.77 -88.95
N SER A 266 -156.92 63.67 -89.60
CA SER A 266 -156.88 64.27 -91.06
C SER A 266 -157.92 65.45 -91.58
N SER A 267 -157.88 66.09 -92.83
CA SER A 267 -158.86 66.98 -93.72
C SER A 267 -158.63 68.56 -94.09
N ARG A 268 -159.23 69.50 -94.98
CA ARG A 268 -160.13 69.84 -96.25
C ARG A 268 -160.17 71.43 -96.65
N VAL A 269 -160.81 72.28 -97.59
CA VAL A 269 -161.57 72.56 -98.96
C VAL A 269 -161.90 74.16 -99.19
N GLY A 270 -162.43 75.02 -100.19
CA GLY A 270 -163.09 75.28 -101.60
C GLY A 270 -163.52 76.85 -101.85
N GLY A 271 -164.12 77.67 -102.86
CA GLY A 271 -164.71 77.89 -104.29
C GLY A 271 -165.44 79.36 -104.52
N LEU A 272 -166.09 80.05 -105.57
CA LEU A 272 -166.29 80.24 -107.10
C LEU A 272 -167.36 81.42 -107.62
N CYS A 273 -167.30 82.28 -108.76
CA CYS A 273 -168.40 83.24 -109.36
C CYS A 273 -168.26 84.07 -110.79
N LEU A 274 -169.29 84.80 -111.44
CA LEU A 274 -169.32 85.61 -112.81
C LEU A 274 -170.66 86.41 -113.36
N LYS A 275 -170.73 87.67 -114.03
CA LYS A 275 -171.68 88.21 -115.19
C LYS A 275 -171.99 89.78 -115.48
N CYS A 276 -172.40 90.26 -116.74
CA CYS A 276 -173.23 91.51 -117.17
C CYS A 276 -173.54 91.75 -118.75
N ALA A 277 -174.26 92.83 -119.28
CA ALA A 277 -175.01 92.91 -120.63
C ALA A 277 -175.01 94.22 -121.62
N GLN A 278 -175.99 94.41 -122.58
CA GLN A 278 -175.98 95.13 -123.94
C GLN A 278 -177.03 96.30 -124.27
N HIS A 279 -177.01 96.99 -125.47
CA HIS A 279 -178.15 97.63 -126.27
C HIS A 279 -177.85 98.15 -127.76
N GLU A 280 -178.77 98.88 -128.48
CA GLU A 280 -178.97 98.93 -129.99
C GLU A 280 -179.48 100.29 -130.66
N ALA A 281 -179.51 100.42 -132.03
CA ALA A 281 -180.43 101.24 -132.94
C ALA A 281 -179.86 102.31 -133.97
N VAL A 282 -180.69 102.83 -134.91
CA VAL A 282 -180.34 103.47 -136.24
C VAL A 282 -181.27 104.64 -136.70
N LEU A 283 -180.77 105.66 -137.46
CA LEU A 283 -181.49 106.33 -138.59
C LEU A 283 -180.73 107.46 -139.39
N ALA A 284 -181.29 107.83 -140.56
CA ALA A 284 -181.20 109.08 -141.35
C ALA A 284 -180.08 109.35 -142.41
N GLN A 285 -180.52 109.85 -143.58
CA GLN A 285 -179.74 110.48 -144.67
C GLN A 285 -179.78 112.03 -144.48
N THR A 286 -179.00 112.91 -145.13
CA THR A 286 -178.17 112.85 -146.36
C THR A 286 -176.80 113.55 -146.16
N HIS A 287 -175.84 113.29 -147.07
CA HIS A 287 -174.40 113.68 -147.11
C HIS A 287 -173.39 112.58 -146.70
N SER A 288 -173.50 111.41 -147.35
CA SER A 288 -172.72 110.21 -147.02
C SER A 288 -171.50 109.99 -147.94
N ASN A 289 -170.30 110.37 -147.47
CA ASN A 289 -169.04 109.76 -147.93
C ASN A 289 -167.91 109.86 -146.89
N VAL A 290 -167.63 111.07 -146.39
CA VAL A 290 -166.39 111.40 -145.64
C VAL A 290 -166.30 110.72 -144.26
N HIS A 291 -167.40 110.57 -143.53
CA HIS A 291 -167.36 110.15 -142.13
C HIS A 291 -167.07 108.64 -141.91
N MET A 292 -167.39 107.77 -142.88
CA MET A 292 -167.22 106.31 -142.74
C MET A 292 -165.74 105.92 -142.53
N GLN A 293 -164.86 106.44 -143.40
CA GLN A 293 -163.42 106.13 -143.46
C GLN A 293 -162.63 106.58 -142.22
N THR A 294 -163.23 107.37 -141.33
CA THR A 294 -162.61 107.79 -140.07
C THR A 294 -162.86 106.78 -138.96
N ILE A 295 -164.05 106.17 -138.92
CA ILE A 295 -164.47 105.22 -137.88
C ILE A 295 -163.77 103.86 -138.05
N GLU A 296 -163.65 103.38 -139.29
CA GLU A 296 -163.01 102.09 -139.62
C GLU A 296 -161.54 102.06 -139.15
N ARG A 297 -160.82 103.19 -139.33
CA ARG A 297 -159.42 103.35 -138.95
C ARG A 297 -159.20 103.20 -137.44
N VAL A 298 -159.93 103.98 -136.64
CA VAL A 298 -159.85 103.94 -135.17
C VAL A 298 -160.29 102.57 -134.63
N THR A 299 -161.28 101.94 -135.27
CA THR A 299 -161.74 100.59 -134.91
C THR A 299 -160.65 99.54 -135.12
N LYS A 300 -159.84 99.67 -136.19
CA LYS A 300 -158.68 98.81 -136.44
C LYS A 300 -157.55 99.07 -135.45
N GLU A 301 -157.15 100.32 -135.25
CA GLU A 301 -156.08 100.70 -134.30
C GLU A 301 -156.37 100.17 -132.89
N ARG A 302 -157.63 100.21 -132.45
CA ARG A 302 -158.10 99.59 -131.21
C ARG A 302 -157.93 98.06 -131.19
N ASN A 303 -158.21 97.36 -132.29
CA ASN A 303 -158.04 95.91 -132.36
C ASN A 303 -156.55 95.55 -132.28
N ASP A 304 -155.71 96.19 -133.09
CA ASP A 304 -154.27 95.97 -133.14
C ASP A 304 -153.64 96.20 -131.73
N LEU A 305 -154.11 97.22 -131.00
CA LEU A 305 -153.74 97.46 -129.59
C LEU A 305 -154.27 96.40 -128.62
N MET A 306 -155.48 95.88 -128.82
CA MET A 306 -156.06 94.85 -127.95
C MET A 306 -155.36 93.49 -128.12
N ASP A 307 -155.02 93.12 -129.36
CA ASP A 307 -154.24 91.92 -129.66
C ASP A 307 -152.81 92.05 -129.14
N ALA A 308 -152.19 93.23 -129.24
CA ALA A 308 -150.94 93.53 -128.56
C ALA A 308 -151.06 93.33 -127.04
N LEU A 309 -152.13 93.81 -126.40
CA LEU A 309 -152.40 93.64 -124.97
C LEU A 309 -152.61 92.16 -124.56
N VAL A 310 -153.28 91.37 -125.40
CA VAL A 310 -153.44 89.92 -125.22
C VAL A 310 -152.09 89.20 -125.36
N SER A 311 -151.27 89.56 -126.35
CA SER A 311 -149.93 89.00 -126.52
C SER A 311 -149.00 89.33 -125.34
N LEU A 312 -149.06 90.57 -124.82
CA LEU A 312 -148.32 90.99 -123.61
C LEU A 312 -148.75 90.20 -122.38
N ARG A 313 -150.07 89.98 -122.19
CA ARG A 313 -150.58 89.13 -121.10
C ARG A 313 -150.17 87.66 -121.24
N ARG A 314 -150.11 87.15 -122.47
CA ARG A 314 -149.60 85.80 -122.79
C ARG A 314 -148.11 85.69 -122.43
N ASN A 315 -147.31 86.66 -122.88
CA ASN A 315 -145.86 86.71 -122.63
C ASN A 315 -145.53 86.90 -121.14
N MET A 316 -146.32 87.69 -120.40
CA MET A 316 -146.24 87.80 -118.94
C MET A 316 -146.48 86.45 -118.25
N LYS A 317 -147.52 85.71 -118.65
CA LYS A 317 -147.79 84.38 -118.08
C LYS A 317 -146.67 83.38 -118.39
N GLU A 318 -146.09 83.43 -119.59
CA GLU A 318 -144.92 82.61 -119.91
C GLU A 318 -143.67 83.02 -119.11
N MET A 319 -143.43 84.32 -118.91
CA MET A 319 -142.36 84.80 -118.03
C MET A 319 -142.55 84.28 -116.60
N GLN A 320 -143.75 84.45 -116.04
CA GLN A 320 -144.08 83.99 -114.68
C GLN A 320 -143.97 82.46 -114.53
N GLN A 321 -144.31 81.69 -115.57
CA GLN A 321 -144.12 80.24 -115.56
C GLN A 321 -142.63 79.86 -115.67
N ARG A 322 -141.84 80.56 -116.50
CA ARG A 322 -140.37 80.35 -116.57
C ARG A 322 -139.70 80.71 -115.24
N GLU A 323 -140.11 81.80 -114.61
CA GLU A 323 -139.67 82.23 -113.28
C GLU A 323 -140.03 81.21 -112.19
N SER A 324 -141.27 80.72 -112.17
CA SER A 324 -141.70 79.65 -111.25
C SER A 324 -140.88 78.36 -111.46
N ASN A 325 -140.69 77.94 -112.71
CA ASN A 325 -139.90 76.76 -113.03
C ASN A 325 -138.42 76.93 -112.63
N ALA A 326 -137.84 78.11 -112.86
CA ALA A 326 -136.47 78.43 -112.46
C ALA A 326 -136.31 78.49 -110.93
N CYS A 327 -137.27 79.07 -110.22
CA CYS A 327 -137.31 79.10 -108.75
C CYS A 327 -137.39 77.68 -108.17
N GLU A 328 -138.19 76.79 -108.76
CA GLU A 328 -138.31 75.40 -108.34
C GLU A 328 -137.05 74.57 -108.68
N GLN A 329 -136.41 74.81 -109.83
CA GLN A 329 -135.10 74.24 -110.17
C GLN A 329 -134.00 74.71 -109.22
N VAL A 330 -133.97 76.01 -108.87
CA VAL A 330 -133.03 76.55 -107.88
C VAL A 330 -133.28 75.92 -106.50
N LYS A 331 -134.54 75.77 -106.09
CA LYS A 331 -134.90 75.09 -104.84
C LYS A 331 -134.40 73.65 -104.82
N GLN A 332 -134.63 72.88 -105.88
CA GLN A 332 -134.14 71.50 -106.00
C GLN A 332 -132.59 71.44 -105.99
N ALA A 333 -131.93 72.36 -106.69
CA ALA A 333 -130.47 72.44 -106.71
C ALA A 333 -129.89 72.82 -105.33
N VAL A 334 -130.54 73.72 -104.59
CA VAL A 334 -130.20 74.06 -103.21
C VAL A 334 -130.40 72.86 -102.29
N GLN A 335 -131.53 72.15 -102.36
CA GLN A 335 -131.78 70.96 -101.56
C GLN A 335 -130.74 69.85 -101.83
N MET A 336 -130.44 69.56 -103.10
CA MET A 336 -129.37 68.62 -103.46
C MET A 336 -127.99 69.05 -102.95
N ALA A 337 -127.69 70.36 -102.94
CA ALA A 337 -126.45 70.90 -102.41
C ALA A 337 -126.40 70.88 -100.87
N GLU A 338 -127.53 71.09 -100.19
CA GLU A 338 -127.66 70.97 -98.73
C GLU A 338 -127.50 69.52 -98.28
N GLU A 339 -128.14 68.57 -98.97
CA GLU A 339 -127.98 67.13 -98.73
C GLU A 339 -126.53 66.67 -98.98
N ALA A 340 -125.92 67.09 -100.10
CA ALA A 340 -124.51 66.79 -100.37
C ALA A 340 -123.55 67.41 -99.35
N ASN A 341 -123.83 68.62 -98.86
CA ASN A 341 -123.05 69.25 -97.78
C ASN A 341 -123.27 68.56 -96.42
N LEU A 342 -124.48 68.05 -96.14
CA LEU A 342 -124.77 67.26 -94.95
C LEU A 342 -124.02 65.93 -94.97
N GLU A 343 -124.06 65.17 -96.06
CA GLU A 343 -123.30 63.91 -96.19
C GLU A 343 -121.78 64.16 -96.17
N LYS A 344 -121.29 65.21 -96.83
CA LYS A 344 -119.89 65.65 -96.71
C LYS A 344 -119.51 65.97 -95.26
N THR A 345 -120.39 66.65 -94.52
CA THR A 345 -120.14 67.00 -93.10
C THR A 345 -120.16 65.76 -92.21
N LYS A 346 -121.10 64.84 -92.41
CA LYS A 346 -121.14 63.53 -91.72
C LYS A 346 -119.85 62.73 -91.98
N ALA A 347 -119.43 62.63 -93.24
CA ALA A 347 -118.21 61.93 -93.62
C ALA A 347 -116.95 62.58 -93.03
N LEU A 348 -116.85 63.92 -93.02
CA LEU A 348 -115.75 64.63 -92.37
C LEU A 348 -115.72 64.37 -90.86
N VAL A 349 -116.85 64.47 -90.16
CA VAL A 349 -116.96 64.19 -88.73
C VAL A 349 -116.61 62.73 -88.42
N GLN A 350 -117.03 61.76 -89.25
CA GLN A 350 -116.63 60.35 -89.12
C GLN A 350 -115.12 60.17 -89.34
N CYS A 351 -114.53 60.82 -90.35
CA CYS A 351 -113.08 60.82 -90.56
C CYS A 351 -112.31 61.44 -89.39
N GLU A 352 -112.81 62.51 -88.78
CA GLU A 352 -112.20 63.15 -87.61
C GLU A 352 -112.35 62.30 -86.34
N GLN A 353 -113.51 61.67 -86.13
CA GLN A 353 -113.71 60.70 -85.05
C GLN A 353 -112.73 59.54 -85.17
N LEU A 354 -112.63 58.92 -86.35
CA LEU A 354 -111.70 57.82 -86.62
C LEU A 354 -110.24 58.25 -86.48
N LYS A 355 -109.84 59.41 -87.01
CA LYS A 355 -108.50 60.00 -86.79
C LYS A 355 -108.22 60.20 -85.31
N SER A 356 -109.19 60.73 -84.55
CA SER A 356 -109.03 60.97 -83.12
C SER A 356 -108.87 59.66 -82.33
N GLU A 357 -109.54 58.57 -82.73
CA GLU A 357 -109.40 57.28 -82.05
C GLU A 357 -108.13 56.54 -82.47
N MET A 358 -107.71 56.63 -83.75
CA MET A 358 -106.39 56.16 -84.18
C MET A 358 -105.28 56.89 -83.42
N GLU A 359 -105.38 58.20 -83.24
CA GLU A 359 -104.41 58.98 -82.46
C GLU A 359 -104.49 58.65 -80.95
N ARG A 360 -105.68 58.40 -80.38
CA ARG A 360 -105.80 57.87 -79.00
C ARG A 360 -105.17 56.48 -78.84
N GLN A 361 -105.35 55.59 -79.81
CA GLN A 361 -104.75 54.25 -79.80
C GLN A 361 -103.22 54.32 -79.95
N LYS A 362 -102.72 55.13 -80.89
CA LYS A 362 -101.29 55.46 -81.03
C LYS A 362 -100.71 55.99 -79.71
N ASN A 363 -101.31 57.02 -79.11
CA ASN A 363 -100.84 57.56 -77.83
C ASN A 363 -100.96 56.56 -76.67
N ARG A 364 -101.90 55.59 -76.70
CA ARG A 364 -101.95 54.48 -75.72
C ARG A 364 -100.75 53.54 -75.92
N LEU A 365 -100.46 53.13 -77.16
CA LEU A 365 -99.34 52.26 -77.50
C LEU A 365 -97.98 52.93 -77.26
N GLU A 366 -97.84 54.22 -77.55
CA GLU A 366 -96.63 55.00 -77.28
C GLU A 366 -96.40 55.17 -75.78
N ARG A 367 -97.44 55.41 -74.98
CA ARG A 367 -97.33 55.45 -73.51
C ARG A 367 -97.02 54.08 -72.90
N GLU A 368 -97.61 52.99 -73.43
CA GLU A 368 -97.27 51.64 -72.98
C GLU A 368 -95.82 51.29 -73.37
N LEU A 369 -95.39 51.59 -74.61
CA LEU A 369 -94.01 51.39 -75.04
C LEU A 369 -93.02 52.19 -74.19
N ALA A 370 -93.33 53.45 -73.85
CA ALA A 370 -92.53 54.26 -72.95
C ALA A 370 -92.50 53.67 -71.52
N ALA A 371 -93.63 53.20 -70.99
CA ALA A 371 -93.68 52.54 -69.68
C ALA A 371 -92.86 51.24 -69.65
N GLN A 372 -92.93 50.43 -70.72
CA GLN A 372 -92.14 49.20 -70.87
C GLN A 372 -90.64 49.48 -71.09
N LEU A 373 -90.28 50.58 -71.78
CA LEU A 373 -88.90 51.01 -71.92
C LEU A 373 -88.34 51.51 -70.59
N ASN A 374 -89.07 52.35 -69.87
CA ASN A 374 -88.70 52.84 -68.54
C ASN A 374 -88.56 51.68 -67.56
N LYS A 375 -89.54 50.77 -67.49
CA LYS A 375 -89.45 49.56 -66.66
C LYS A 375 -88.18 48.74 -66.94
N ARG A 376 -87.77 48.62 -68.22
CA ARG A 376 -86.52 47.96 -68.62
C ARG A 376 -85.25 48.79 -68.36
N THR A 377 -85.31 50.12 -68.24
CA THR A 377 -84.18 50.91 -67.74
C THR A 377 -84.05 50.76 -66.23
N ASP A 378 -85.17 50.86 -65.51
CA ASP A 378 -85.24 50.74 -64.05
C ASP A 378 -84.76 49.36 -63.58
N GLU A 379 -85.23 48.28 -64.21
CA GLU A 379 -84.74 46.90 -63.99
C GLU A 379 -83.23 46.76 -64.25
N LYS A 380 -82.72 47.42 -65.30
CA LYS A 380 -81.29 47.45 -65.60
C LYS A 380 -80.49 48.33 -64.66
N GLU A 381 -81.11 49.26 -63.92
CA GLU A 381 -80.46 50.14 -62.94
C GLU A 381 -80.43 49.50 -61.57
N ALA A 382 -81.51 48.85 -61.16
CA ALA A 382 -81.52 47.94 -60.02
C ALA A 382 -80.41 46.88 -60.17
N LEU A 383 -80.38 46.13 -61.27
CA LEU A 383 -79.33 45.13 -61.53
C LEU A 383 -77.91 45.74 -61.60
N ARG A 384 -77.74 46.98 -62.10
CA ARG A 384 -76.42 47.63 -62.13
C ARG A 384 -75.96 48.03 -60.73
N GLU A 385 -76.85 48.53 -59.88
CA GLU A 385 -76.53 48.90 -58.50
C GLU A 385 -76.39 47.68 -57.57
N GLU A 386 -77.12 46.58 -57.83
CA GLU A 386 -76.93 45.28 -57.16
C GLU A 386 -75.56 44.67 -57.52
N MET A 387 -75.25 44.51 -58.82
CA MET A 387 -73.94 44.03 -59.28
C MET A 387 -72.78 44.95 -58.88
N LYS A 388 -73.05 46.22 -58.56
CA LYS A 388 -72.07 47.17 -58.03
C LYS A 388 -71.86 46.99 -56.53
N LYS A 389 -72.93 46.85 -55.73
CA LYS A 389 -72.82 46.49 -54.31
C LYS A 389 -72.07 45.19 -54.12
N GLU A 390 -72.40 44.13 -54.87
CA GLU A 390 -71.67 42.87 -54.81
C GLU A 390 -70.16 43.05 -55.10
N ARG A 391 -69.78 43.94 -56.02
CA ARG A 391 -68.37 44.27 -56.29
C ARG A 391 -67.73 45.10 -55.19
N GLU A 392 -68.47 46.03 -54.59
CA GLU A 392 -68.01 46.86 -53.46
C GLU A 392 -67.82 46.00 -52.20
N ASP A 393 -68.75 45.08 -51.92
CA ASP A 393 -68.69 44.10 -50.84
C ASP A 393 -67.54 43.09 -51.05
N LEU A 394 -67.36 42.58 -52.27
CA LEU A 394 -66.22 41.72 -52.61
C LEU A 394 -64.88 42.47 -52.53
N ALA A 395 -64.83 43.75 -52.92
CA ALA A 395 -63.63 44.59 -52.77
C ALA A 395 -63.33 44.88 -51.30
N ALA A 396 -64.34 45.12 -50.47
CA ALA A 396 -64.21 45.26 -49.01
C ALA A 396 -63.71 43.95 -48.37
N MET A 397 -64.21 42.80 -48.81
CA MET A 397 -63.74 41.49 -48.35
C MET A 397 -62.28 41.23 -48.78
N VAL A 398 -61.91 41.52 -50.03
CA VAL A 398 -60.54 41.34 -50.53
C VAL A 398 -59.55 42.28 -49.83
N THR A 399 -59.92 43.54 -49.57
CA THR A 399 -59.08 44.47 -48.82
C THR A 399 -58.91 44.04 -47.37
N ALA A 400 -59.98 43.70 -46.65
CA ALA A 400 -59.89 43.16 -45.29
C ALA A 400 -59.07 41.87 -45.20
N MET A 401 -59.17 40.97 -46.19
CA MET A 401 -58.33 39.77 -46.25
C MET A 401 -56.86 40.11 -46.54
N SER A 402 -56.58 41.13 -47.38
CA SER A 402 -55.22 41.60 -47.66
C SER A 402 -54.57 42.25 -46.43
N GLU A 403 -55.33 43.02 -45.65
CA GLU A 403 -54.89 43.60 -44.38
C GLU A 403 -54.60 42.50 -43.35
N ASN A 404 -55.45 41.47 -43.25
CA ASN A 404 -55.19 40.30 -42.40
C ASN A 404 -53.93 39.54 -42.81
N VAL A 405 -53.69 39.34 -44.11
CA VAL A 405 -52.44 38.73 -44.62
C VAL A 405 -51.24 39.57 -44.23
N ALA A 406 -51.25 40.89 -44.48
CA ALA A 406 -50.14 41.78 -44.14
C ALA A 406 -49.86 41.82 -42.62
N MET A 407 -50.90 41.74 -41.77
CA MET A 407 -50.72 41.62 -40.31
C MET A 407 -50.08 40.29 -39.91
N LEU A 408 -50.49 39.17 -40.52
CA LEU A 408 -49.91 37.85 -40.26
C LEU A 408 -48.47 37.75 -40.76
N GLU A 409 -48.16 38.31 -41.94
CA GLU A 409 -46.79 38.40 -42.47
C GLU A 409 -45.89 39.20 -41.51
N ALA A 410 -46.32 40.39 -41.08
CA ALA A 410 -45.58 41.21 -40.11
C ALA A 410 -45.42 40.50 -38.74
N GLN A 411 -46.36 39.64 -38.34
CA GLN A 411 -46.23 38.80 -37.15
C GLN A 411 -45.21 37.67 -37.35
N VAL A 412 -45.25 36.97 -38.49
CA VAL A 412 -44.28 35.91 -38.85
C VAL A 412 -42.88 36.47 -38.96
N GLU A 413 -42.68 37.64 -39.57
CA GLU A 413 -41.37 38.29 -39.62
C GLU A 413 -40.87 38.65 -38.20
N ARG A 414 -41.74 39.18 -37.33
CA ARG A 414 -41.39 39.54 -35.95
C ARG A 414 -40.93 38.31 -35.17
N ILE A 415 -41.73 37.24 -35.18
CA ILE A 415 -41.39 35.96 -34.53
C ILE A 415 -40.10 35.38 -35.15
N THR A 416 -39.86 35.58 -36.44
CA THR A 416 -38.61 35.15 -37.10
C THR A 416 -37.39 35.95 -36.63
N ARG A 417 -37.50 37.28 -36.47
CA ARG A 417 -36.45 38.14 -35.90
C ARG A 417 -36.15 37.76 -34.44
N GLU A 418 -37.18 37.54 -33.64
CA GLU A 418 -37.09 37.11 -32.24
C GLU A 418 -36.45 35.72 -32.11
N LYS A 419 -36.92 34.75 -32.90
CA LYS A 419 -36.31 33.41 -33.02
C LYS A 419 -34.83 33.50 -33.37
N ASN A 420 -34.47 34.27 -34.40
CA ASN A 420 -33.06 34.37 -34.82
C ASN A 420 -32.20 35.06 -33.74
N SER A 421 -32.74 36.03 -33.00
CA SER A 421 -32.04 36.60 -31.84
C SER A 421 -31.81 35.58 -30.73
N LEU A 422 -32.81 34.73 -30.43
CA LEU A 422 -32.69 33.65 -29.44
C LEU A 422 -31.74 32.54 -29.89
N VAL A 423 -31.71 32.21 -31.19
CA VAL A 423 -30.75 31.27 -31.78
C VAL A 423 -29.32 31.81 -31.64
N ASN A 424 -29.08 33.08 -32.01
CA ASN A 424 -27.75 33.69 -31.87
C ASN A 424 -27.28 33.71 -30.41
N GLN A 425 -28.16 34.05 -29.46
CA GLN A 425 -27.86 34.01 -28.02
C GLN A 425 -27.56 32.58 -27.53
N LEU A 426 -28.29 31.58 -28.04
CA LEU A 426 -28.04 30.17 -27.73
C LEU A 426 -26.69 29.72 -28.29
N GLU A 427 -26.38 30.02 -29.54
CA GLU A 427 -25.09 29.71 -30.20
C GLU A 427 -23.92 30.38 -29.50
N GLU A 428 -24.07 31.64 -29.05
CA GLU A 428 -23.06 32.33 -28.25
C GLU A 428 -22.86 31.64 -26.89
N SER A 429 -23.95 31.31 -26.18
CA SER A 429 -23.87 30.59 -24.90
C SER A 429 -23.23 29.20 -25.04
N GLN A 430 -23.46 28.51 -26.16
CA GLN A 430 -22.83 27.23 -26.48
C GLN A 430 -21.33 27.39 -26.76
N HIS A 431 -20.90 28.45 -27.47
CA HIS A 431 -19.48 28.75 -27.64
C HIS A 431 -18.80 29.11 -26.32
N GLN A 432 -19.45 29.89 -25.45
CA GLN A 432 -18.96 30.20 -24.11
C GLN A 432 -18.80 28.93 -23.26
N LEU A 433 -19.82 28.05 -23.23
CA LEU A 433 -19.76 26.76 -22.54
C LEU A 433 -18.66 25.84 -23.09
N ALA A 434 -18.53 25.71 -24.41
CA ALA A 434 -17.49 24.90 -25.03
C ALA A 434 -16.07 25.44 -24.74
N SER A 435 -15.89 26.77 -24.71
CA SER A 435 -14.62 27.39 -24.33
C SER A 435 -14.27 27.12 -22.87
N HIS A 436 -15.23 27.28 -21.95
CA HIS A 436 -15.03 26.96 -20.53
C HIS A 436 -14.84 25.47 -20.28
N GLU A 437 -15.46 24.58 -21.06
CA GLU A 437 -15.19 23.14 -20.99
C GLU A 437 -13.75 22.84 -21.45
N MET A 438 -13.27 23.48 -22.52
CA MET A 438 -11.88 23.35 -22.99
C MET A 438 -10.88 23.87 -21.94
N GLU A 439 -11.16 25.02 -21.31
CA GLU A 439 -10.37 25.58 -20.20
C GLU A 439 -10.37 24.65 -18.98
N MET A 440 -11.54 24.15 -18.57
CA MET A 440 -11.67 23.22 -17.45
C MET A 440 -10.93 21.91 -17.72
N ASN A 441 -11.01 21.37 -18.94
CA ASN A 441 -10.26 20.18 -19.34
C ASN A 441 -8.74 20.42 -19.35
N LYS A 442 -8.29 21.60 -19.77
CA LYS A 442 -6.88 22.02 -19.70
C LYS A 442 -6.38 22.12 -18.25
N VAL A 443 -7.15 22.77 -17.37
CA VAL A 443 -6.83 22.88 -15.94
C VAL A 443 -6.86 21.52 -15.24
N CYS A 444 -7.82 20.66 -15.56
CA CYS A 444 -7.85 19.27 -15.08
C CYS A 444 -6.67 18.44 -15.63
N GLY A 445 -6.25 18.68 -16.87
CA GLY A 445 -5.03 18.11 -17.46
C GLY A 445 -3.78 18.48 -16.65
N GLU A 446 -3.58 19.79 -16.43
CA GLU A 446 -2.46 20.31 -15.65
C GLU A 446 -2.48 19.81 -14.20
N MET A 447 -3.64 19.83 -13.52
CA MET A 447 -3.78 19.30 -12.17
C MET A 447 -3.45 17.81 -12.07
N ARG A 448 -3.85 17.00 -13.07
CA ARG A 448 -3.46 15.57 -13.16
C ARG A 448 -1.96 15.41 -13.41
N TYR A 449 -1.36 16.26 -14.24
CA TYR A 449 0.09 16.27 -14.49
C TYR A 449 0.87 16.61 -13.20
N GLN A 450 0.50 17.67 -12.50
CA GLN A 450 1.14 18.08 -11.24
C GLN A 450 0.94 17.04 -10.12
N LEU A 451 -0.24 16.43 -10.03
CA LEU A 451 -0.51 15.34 -9.08
C LEU A 451 0.36 14.11 -9.37
N ASN A 452 0.50 13.73 -10.65
CA ASN A 452 1.38 12.63 -11.03
C ASN A 452 2.87 12.97 -10.78
N GLN A 453 3.31 14.20 -11.08
CA GLN A 453 4.68 14.63 -10.85
C GLN A 453 5.03 14.66 -9.36
N THR A 454 4.12 15.15 -8.51
CA THR A 454 4.31 15.15 -7.04
C THR A 454 4.23 13.75 -6.45
N LYS A 455 3.36 12.88 -6.97
CA LYS A 455 3.34 11.44 -6.62
C LYS A 455 4.67 10.76 -6.95
N MET A 456 5.21 10.92 -8.17
CA MET A 456 6.51 10.33 -8.55
C MET A 456 7.65 10.81 -7.64
N LYS A 457 7.66 12.11 -7.29
CA LYS A 457 8.63 12.67 -6.33
C LYS A 457 8.50 12.08 -4.93
N LYS A 458 7.28 11.87 -4.43
CA LYS A 458 7.00 11.19 -3.15
C LYS A 458 7.47 9.73 -3.19
N ASP A 459 7.10 8.98 -4.22
CA ASP A 459 7.33 7.54 -4.28
C ASP A 459 8.83 7.21 -4.43
N GLU A 460 9.62 8.10 -5.07
CA GLU A 460 11.08 8.05 -5.09
C GLU A 460 11.70 8.45 -3.73
N ALA A 461 11.23 9.52 -3.08
CA ALA A 461 11.69 9.87 -1.72
C ALA A 461 11.38 8.76 -0.68
N GLU A 462 10.26 8.05 -0.83
CA GLU A 462 9.95 6.86 -0.03
C GLU A 462 10.84 5.66 -0.36
N LYS A 463 11.37 5.57 -1.59
CA LYS A 463 12.37 4.57 -2.01
C LYS A 463 13.72 4.89 -1.41
N GLU A 464 14.20 6.13 -1.51
CA GLU A 464 15.41 6.60 -0.81
C GLU A 464 15.32 6.33 0.69
N LEU A 465 14.20 6.69 1.33
CA LEU A 465 13.97 6.45 2.77
C LEU A 465 14.00 4.96 3.13
N ARG A 466 13.45 4.07 2.29
CA ARG A 466 13.57 2.62 2.44
C ARG A 466 15.02 2.16 2.30
N GLU A 467 15.75 2.65 1.31
CA GLU A 467 17.16 2.33 1.14
C GLU A 467 18.01 2.77 2.34
N TYR A 468 17.88 4.03 2.80
CA TYR A 468 18.56 4.53 3.99
C TYR A 468 18.24 3.69 5.22
N ARG A 469 16.97 3.36 5.47
CA ARG A 469 16.57 2.46 6.58
C ARG A 469 17.28 1.11 6.49
N THR A 470 17.34 0.46 5.33
CA THR A 470 18.06 -0.83 5.20
C THR A 470 19.58 -0.69 5.26
N LYS A 471 20.16 0.47 4.89
CA LYS A 471 21.59 0.76 5.10
C LYS A 471 21.88 0.88 6.60
N THR A 472 21.09 1.66 7.34
CA THR A 472 21.21 1.83 8.80
C THR A 472 21.01 0.51 9.55
N ILE A 473 20.04 -0.33 9.17
CA ILE A 473 19.83 -1.64 9.80
C ILE A 473 21.07 -2.53 9.63
N ARG A 474 21.61 -2.67 8.40
CA ARG A 474 22.85 -3.44 8.17
C ARG A 474 24.06 -2.88 8.91
N GLU A 475 24.16 -1.55 9.04
CA GLU A 475 25.19 -0.93 9.86
C GLU A 475 25.06 -1.24 11.35
N LEU A 476 23.84 -1.37 11.88
CA LEU A 476 23.58 -1.79 13.25
C LEU A 476 23.92 -3.27 13.42
N GLU A 477 23.45 -4.16 12.53
CA GLU A 477 23.81 -5.58 12.51
C GLU A 477 25.33 -5.81 12.52
N ILE A 478 26.09 -5.03 11.75
CA ILE A 478 27.57 -5.08 11.74
C ILE A 478 28.20 -4.56 13.04
N LYS A 479 27.60 -3.54 13.68
CA LYS A 479 28.05 -3.02 14.99
C LYS A 479 27.75 -4.03 16.10
N ASP A 480 26.58 -4.65 16.09
CA ASP A 480 26.15 -5.66 17.06
C ASP A 480 27.01 -6.92 16.96
N GLN A 481 27.25 -7.45 15.75
CA GLN A 481 28.22 -8.53 15.52
C GLN A 481 29.64 -8.20 15.99
N LYS A 482 30.02 -6.91 16.01
CA LYS A 482 31.32 -6.46 16.54
C LYS A 482 31.30 -6.36 18.07
N ILE A 483 30.18 -5.95 18.67
CA ILE A 483 29.95 -5.95 20.12
C ILE A 483 29.99 -7.39 20.64
N GLU A 484 29.34 -8.35 19.96
CA GLU A 484 29.38 -9.77 20.30
C GLU A 484 30.82 -10.32 20.27
N LYS A 485 31.58 -10.06 19.20
CA LYS A 485 32.99 -10.49 19.08
C LYS A 485 33.86 -9.92 20.20
N LEU A 486 33.74 -8.61 20.46
CA LEU A 486 34.45 -7.95 21.56
C LEU A 486 34.00 -8.48 22.94
N GLY A 487 32.73 -8.86 23.09
CA GLY A 487 32.20 -9.50 24.30
C GLY A 487 32.76 -10.91 24.53
N LEU A 488 32.91 -11.71 23.46
CA LEU A 488 33.58 -13.01 23.51
C LEU A 488 35.08 -12.87 23.84
N GLU A 489 35.77 -11.92 23.21
CA GLU A 489 37.18 -11.59 23.54
C GLU A 489 37.34 -11.11 24.99
N LEU A 490 36.43 -10.24 25.47
CA LEU A 490 36.41 -9.75 26.85
C LEU A 490 36.16 -10.90 27.84
N ASN A 491 35.22 -11.80 27.57
CA ASN A 491 34.94 -12.96 28.40
C ASN A 491 36.11 -13.96 28.41
N GLY A 492 36.77 -14.20 27.26
CA GLY A 492 37.99 -15.01 27.21
C GLY A 492 39.18 -14.37 27.94
N ASN A 493 39.30 -13.04 27.90
CA ASN A 493 40.29 -12.31 28.71
C ASN A 493 39.96 -12.40 30.21
N LYS A 494 38.68 -12.26 30.58
CA LYS A 494 38.22 -12.41 31.97
C LYS A 494 38.47 -13.81 32.51
N GLN A 495 38.13 -14.86 31.77
CA GLN A 495 38.40 -16.25 32.16
C GLN A 495 39.90 -16.53 32.33
N ARG A 496 40.76 -16.01 31.44
CA ARG A 496 42.22 -16.12 31.58
C ARG A 496 42.76 -15.36 32.80
N LEU A 497 42.18 -14.21 33.14
CA LEU A 497 42.51 -13.46 34.35
C LEU A 497 42.04 -14.19 35.62
N GLU A 498 40.82 -14.74 35.61
CA GLU A 498 40.26 -15.53 36.71
C GLU A 498 41.08 -16.81 36.96
N GLN A 499 41.51 -17.52 35.90
CA GLN A 499 42.43 -18.65 36.00
C GLN A 499 43.79 -18.23 36.57
N ALA A 500 44.43 -17.20 36.00
CA ALA A 500 45.73 -16.72 36.49
C ALA A 500 45.65 -16.23 37.95
N GLN A 501 44.51 -15.67 38.37
CA GLN A 501 44.25 -15.29 39.76
C GLN A 501 44.08 -16.53 40.66
N GLN A 502 43.41 -17.59 40.20
CA GLN A 502 43.33 -18.88 40.89
C GLN A 502 44.71 -19.53 41.03
N ASP A 503 45.51 -19.57 39.95
CA ASP A 503 46.88 -20.11 39.93
C ASP A 503 47.77 -19.34 40.94
N VAL A 504 47.65 -18.01 40.98
CA VAL A 504 48.36 -17.16 41.95
C VAL A 504 47.86 -17.41 43.39
N THR A 505 46.58 -17.70 43.63
CA THR A 505 46.12 -18.10 44.97
C THR A 505 46.63 -19.48 45.37
N GLY A 506 46.64 -20.46 44.45
CA GLY A 506 47.22 -21.79 44.70
C GLY A 506 48.71 -21.70 45.04
N ALA A 507 49.48 -20.97 44.23
CA ALA A 507 50.90 -20.72 44.49
C ALA A 507 51.13 -19.98 45.83
N ARG A 508 50.26 -19.03 46.20
CA ARG A 508 50.34 -18.38 47.53
C ARG A 508 50.05 -19.35 48.66
N GLU A 509 49.07 -20.23 48.53
CA GLU A 509 48.83 -21.28 49.52
C GLU A 509 50.00 -22.26 49.62
N GLU A 510 50.64 -22.62 48.51
CA GLU A 510 51.85 -23.44 48.51
C GLU A 510 53.02 -22.72 49.19
N CYS A 511 53.23 -21.43 48.92
CA CYS A 511 54.19 -20.62 49.65
C CYS A 511 53.89 -20.57 51.16
N LEU A 512 52.62 -20.48 51.56
CA LEU A 512 52.22 -20.54 52.98
C LEU A 512 52.50 -21.93 53.59
N LYS A 513 52.11 -23.01 52.91
CA LYS A 513 52.39 -24.41 53.33
C LYS A 513 53.90 -24.68 53.47
N LEU A 514 54.70 -24.17 52.54
CA LEU A 514 56.17 -24.24 52.59
C LEU A 514 56.77 -23.35 53.69
N THR A 515 56.23 -22.16 53.93
CA THR A 515 56.66 -21.28 55.03
C THR A 515 56.32 -21.88 56.40
N GLU A 516 55.16 -22.52 56.53
CA GLU A 516 54.82 -23.31 57.71
C GLU A 516 55.80 -24.47 57.93
N LEU A 517 56.09 -25.26 56.89
CA LEU A 517 57.05 -26.36 56.97
C LEU A 517 58.47 -25.87 57.31
N LEU A 518 58.89 -24.74 56.75
CA LEU A 518 60.14 -24.07 57.10
C LEU A 518 60.14 -23.67 58.58
N SER A 519 59.12 -22.97 59.08
CA SER A 519 59.05 -22.56 60.49
C SER A 519 59.04 -23.76 61.47
N LYS A 520 58.40 -24.87 61.09
CA LYS A 520 58.41 -26.14 61.84
C LYS A 520 59.80 -26.76 61.84
N SER A 521 60.50 -26.73 60.71
CA SER A 521 61.90 -27.18 60.56
C SER A 521 62.88 -26.31 61.35
N GLU A 522 62.75 -24.98 61.28
CA GLU A 522 63.57 -24.02 62.02
C GLU A 522 63.35 -24.15 63.53
N HIS A 523 62.12 -24.42 63.98
CA HIS A 523 61.83 -24.70 65.38
C HIS A 523 62.47 -26.01 65.84
N GLN A 524 62.38 -27.10 65.06
CA GLN A 524 63.09 -28.36 65.34
C GLN A 524 64.62 -28.19 65.33
N LEU A 525 65.16 -27.36 64.42
CA LEU A 525 66.57 -26.98 64.38
C LEU A 525 66.98 -26.19 65.63
N HIS A 526 66.11 -25.32 66.14
CA HIS A 526 66.37 -24.57 67.36
C HIS A 526 66.34 -25.48 68.61
N LEU A 527 65.35 -26.38 68.71
CA LEU A 527 65.29 -27.37 69.79
C LEU A 527 66.54 -28.28 69.79
N THR A 528 66.91 -28.85 68.64
CA THR A 528 68.12 -29.69 68.53
C THR A 528 69.42 -28.91 68.74
N ARG A 529 69.46 -27.60 68.47
CA ARG A 529 70.57 -26.73 68.89
C ARG A 529 70.62 -26.58 70.42
N LEU A 530 69.50 -26.34 71.10
CA LEU A 530 69.44 -26.26 72.56
C LEU A 530 69.80 -27.59 73.23
N GLU A 531 69.36 -28.72 72.66
CA GLU A 531 69.77 -30.07 73.09
C GLU A 531 71.28 -30.27 72.92
N LYS A 532 71.84 -29.91 71.75
CA LYS A 532 73.28 -29.95 71.51
C LYS A 532 74.04 -29.06 72.48
N GLU A 533 73.57 -27.84 72.76
CA GLU A 533 74.21 -26.91 73.69
C GLU A 533 74.15 -27.43 75.13
N SER A 534 73.04 -28.04 75.54
CA SER A 534 72.89 -28.75 76.82
C SER A 534 73.88 -29.92 76.94
N ILE A 535 73.99 -30.76 75.90
CA ILE A 535 74.96 -31.87 75.84
C ILE A 535 76.41 -31.36 75.81
N GLN A 536 76.70 -30.28 75.08
CA GLN A 536 78.03 -29.71 75.01
C GLN A 536 78.43 -29.01 76.32
N GLN A 537 77.46 -28.45 77.06
CA GLN A 537 77.66 -27.91 78.40
C GLN A 537 77.82 -29.02 79.45
N SER A 538 77.09 -30.14 79.36
CA SER A 538 77.28 -31.29 80.24
C SER A 538 78.63 -31.96 80.01
N ILE A 539 79.04 -32.16 78.75
CA ILE A 539 80.40 -32.62 78.37
C ILE A 539 81.46 -31.61 78.86
N SER A 540 81.23 -30.29 78.74
CA SER A 540 82.16 -29.28 79.27
C SER A 540 82.31 -29.37 80.79
N ASN A 541 81.20 -29.58 81.51
CA ASN A 541 81.21 -29.72 82.96
C ASN A 541 81.84 -31.05 83.40
N GLU A 542 81.60 -32.14 82.68
CA GLU A 542 82.26 -33.42 82.94
C GLU A 542 83.77 -33.35 82.63
N ALA A 543 84.16 -32.69 81.53
CA ALA A 543 85.57 -32.45 81.21
C ALA A 543 86.27 -31.60 82.28
N LYS A 544 85.62 -30.55 82.79
CA LYS A 544 86.11 -29.76 83.94
C LYS A 544 86.23 -30.60 85.21
N ALA A 545 85.25 -31.47 85.50
CA ALA A 545 85.28 -32.36 86.65
C ALA A 545 86.40 -33.42 86.54
N ARG A 546 86.58 -34.04 85.37
CA ARG A 546 87.71 -34.95 85.09
C ARG A 546 89.06 -34.22 85.15
N ALA A 547 89.14 -32.97 84.67
CA ALA A 547 90.35 -32.16 84.76
C ALA A 547 90.71 -31.80 86.21
N LEU A 548 89.73 -31.42 87.03
CA LEU A 548 89.91 -31.24 88.48
C LEU A 548 90.34 -32.54 89.17
N GLN A 549 89.74 -33.68 88.83
CA GLN A 549 90.14 -34.99 89.38
C GLN A 549 91.56 -35.40 88.93
N ALA A 550 91.96 -35.07 87.70
CA ALA A 550 93.31 -35.29 87.20
C ALA A 550 94.32 -34.39 87.92
N GLN A 551 94.01 -33.10 88.09
CA GLN A 551 94.82 -32.13 88.82
C GLN A 551 94.98 -32.51 90.31
N GLN A 552 93.92 -33.03 90.95
CA GLN A 552 93.99 -33.58 92.30
C GLN A 552 94.94 -34.77 92.38
N ARG A 553 94.82 -35.74 91.44
CA ARG A 553 95.78 -36.86 91.34
C ARG A 553 97.21 -36.40 91.07
N GLU A 554 97.39 -35.39 90.23
CA GLU A 554 98.69 -34.81 89.93
C GLU A 554 99.31 -34.19 91.19
N GLN A 555 98.53 -33.43 91.97
CA GLN A 555 98.97 -32.90 93.26
C GLN A 555 99.28 -33.99 94.29
N GLU A 556 98.46 -35.04 94.40
CA GLU A 556 98.74 -36.22 95.24
C GLU A 556 100.04 -36.92 94.85
N LEU A 557 100.29 -37.07 93.54
CA LEU A 557 101.50 -37.69 93.01
C LEU A 557 102.73 -36.78 93.20
N THR A 558 102.61 -35.46 93.01
CA THR A 558 103.69 -34.50 93.27
C THR A 558 104.04 -34.44 94.75
N GLN A 559 103.05 -34.48 95.66
CA GLN A 559 103.31 -34.56 97.10
C GLN A 559 104.03 -35.86 97.48
N LYS A 560 103.63 -37.01 96.90
CA LYS A 560 104.35 -38.28 97.06
C LYS A 560 105.76 -38.24 96.47
N MET A 561 105.95 -37.60 95.33
CA MET A 561 107.25 -37.44 94.68
C MET A 561 108.17 -36.60 95.57
N GLN A 562 107.72 -35.44 96.06
CA GLN A 562 108.45 -34.60 97.01
C GLN A 562 108.75 -35.33 98.34
N GLN A 563 107.84 -36.19 98.81
CA GLN A 563 108.07 -37.03 99.99
C GLN A 563 109.16 -38.09 99.74
N MET A 564 109.19 -38.71 98.56
CA MET A 564 110.22 -39.67 98.14
C MET A 564 111.57 -38.99 97.89
N GLU A 565 111.57 -37.80 97.27
CA GLU A 565 112.75 -36.96 97.04
C GLU A 565 113.38 -36.55 98.37
N ALA A 566 112.59 -36.05 99.32
CA ALA A 566 113.06 -35.69 100.67
C ALA A 566 113.48 -36.91 101.52
N GLN A 567 113.05 -38.13 101.19
CA GLN A 567 113.60 -39.37 101.76
C GLN A 567 114.93 -39.74 101.11
N HIS A 568 115.03 -39.65 99.79
CA HIS A 568 116.28 -39.89 99.07
C HIS A 568 117.37 -38.90 99.47
N GLU A 569 117.06 -37.61 99.54
CA GLU A 569 117.99 -36.56 99.96
C GLU A 569 118.55 -36.83 101.37
N LYS A 570 117.74 -37.34 102.31
CA LYS A 570 118.23 -37.79 103.61
C LYS A 570 119.21 -38.96 103.48
N THR A 571 118.86 -40.00 102.73
CA THR A 571 119.77 -41.15 102.53
C THR A 571 121.07 -40.77 101.83
N VAL A 572 121.04 -39.79 100.91
CA VAL A 572 122.25 -39.26 100.24
C VAL A 572 123.10 -38.47 101.24
N ASN A 573 122.52 -37.58 102.03
CA ASN A 573 123.25 -36.84 103.08
C ASN A 573 123.86 -37.78 104.14
N GLU A 574 123.16 -38.85 104.52
CA GLU A 574 123.68 -39.90 105.40
C GLU A 574 124.88 -40.62 104.76
N LEU A 575 124.77 -41.02 103.49
CA LEU A 575 125.86 -41.66 102.75
C LEU A 575 127.07 -40.73 102.55
N ASP A 576 126.87 -39.46 102.23
CA ASP A 576 127.96 -38.47 102.09
C ASP A 576 128.63 -38.15 103.44
N SER A 577 127.88 -38.15 104.55
CA SER A 577 128.46 -38.06 105.90
C SER A 577 129.34 -39.28 106.21
N LEU A 578 128.94 -40.47 105.77
CA LEU A 578 129.74 -41.68 105.87
C LEU A 578 131.00 -41.59 104.99
N LEU A 579 130.84 -41.18 103.72
CA LEU A 579 131.90 -41.10 102.73
C LEU A 579 132.97 -40.07 103.12
N THR A 580 132.57 -38.92 103.65
CA THR A 580 133.49 -37.89 104.16
C THR A 580 134.22 -38.34 105.43
N SER A 581 133.57 -39.12 106.31
CA SER A 581 134.24 -39.74 107.47
C SER A 581 135.27 -40.79 107.06
N GLN A 582 134.96 -41.63 106.05
CA GLN A 582 135.90 -42.62 105.51
C GLN A 582 137.07 -41.94 104.80
N ASN A 583 136.82 -40.92 103.98
CA ASN A 583 137.88 -40.19 103.28
C ASN A 583 138.83 -39.45 104.23
N THR A 584 138.32 -38.86 105.33
CA THR A 584 139.19 -38.23 106.34
C THR A 584 139.98 -39.25 107.18
N PHE A 585 139.47 -40.47 107.37
CA PHE A 585 140.24 -41.56 107.97
C PHE A 585 141.34 -42.09 107.02
N ILE A 586 141.01 -42.28 105.73
CA ILE A 586 141.97 -42.68 104.69
C ILE A 586 143.09 -41.63 104.52
N ALA A 587 142.78 -40.33 104.61
CA ALA A 587 143.77 -39.27 104.58
C ALA A 587 144.80 -39.39 105.73
N LYS A 588 144.33 -39.56 106.97
CA LYS A 588 145.20 -39.74 108.15
C LYS A 588 146.12 -40.96 108.01
N LEU A 589 145.58 -42.10 107.55
CA LEU A 589 146.39 -43.30 107.29
C LEU A 589 147.47 -43.06 106.22
N LYS A 590 147.16 -42.32 105.15
CA LYS A 590 148.14 -41.96 104.12
C LYS A 590 149.25 -41.07 104.67
N ASP A 591 148.92 -40.07 105.48
CA ASP A 591 149.92 -39.19 106.10
C ASP A 591 150.85 -39.94 107.08
N GLU A 592 150.31 -40.86 107.89
CA GLU A 592 151.15 -41.70 108.76
C GLU A 592 152.08 -42.62 107.96
N CYS A 593 151.59 -43.27 106.90
CA CYS A 593 152.42 -44.05 105.99
C CYS A 593 153.53 -43.22 105.33
N CYS A 594 153.22 -42.00 104.85
CA CYS A 594 154.21 -41.10 104.27
C CYS A 594 155.22 -40.57 105.31
N MET A 595 154.81 -40.38 106.57
CA MET A 595 155.71 -40.00 107.68
C MET A 595 156.64 -41.16 108.08
N LEU A 596 156.17 -42.41 108.08
CA LEU A 596 157.02 -43.59 108.29
C LEU A 596 158.02 -43.76 107.15
N ALA A 597 157.58 -43.65 105.89
CA ALA A 597 158.44 -43.76 104.72
C ALA A 597 159.61 -42.76 104.77
N ARG A 598 159.33 -41.47 104.98
CA ARG A 598 160.38 -40.44 105.07
C ARG A 598 161.37 -40.66 106.23
N LYS A 599 160.92 -41.23 107.36
CA LYS A 599 161.81 -41.61 108.48
C LYS A 599 162.71 -42.79 108.13
N LEU A 600 162.17 -43.82 107.48
CA LEU A 600 162.95 -44.97 106.98
C LEU A 600 164.01 -44.52 105.97
N GLU A 601 163.61 -43.65 105.03
CA GLU A 601 164.47 -43.15 103.97
C GLU A 601 165.64 -42.32 104.53
N GLN A 602 165.38 -41.38 105.45
CA GLN A 602 166.43 -40.63 106.17
C GLN A 602 167.41 -41.52 106.94
N MET A 603 166.92 -42.58 107.61
CA MET A 603 167.80 -43.53 108.30
C MET A 603 168.62 -44.35 107.31
N SER A 604 168.05 -44.73 106.17
CA SER A 604 168.77 -45.47 105.12
C SER A 604 169.88 -44.64 104.49
N GLU A 605 169.67 -43.33 104.30
CA GLU A 605 170.65 -42.42 103.71
C GLU A 605 171.84 -42.19 104.65
N LYS A 606 171.58 -42.05 105.96
CA LYS A 606 172.63 -41.98 106.99
C LYS A 606 173.52 -43.22 106.96
N TYR A 607 172.95 -44.42 107.13
CA TYR A 607 173.73 -45.66 107.14
C TYR A 607 174.50 -45.86 105.81
N ARG A 608 173.94 -45.45 104.67
CA ARG A 608 174.63 -45.50 103.36
C ARG A 608 175.85 -44.57 103.33
N SER A 609 175.74 -43.36 103.90
CA SER A 609 176.87 -42.42 104.00
C SER A 609 177.95 -42.88 104.99
N GLU A 610 177.57 -43.46 106.13
CA GLU A 610 178.50 -44.05 107.12
C GLU A 610 179.25 -45.25 106.54
N VAL A 611 178.56 -46.16 105.84
CA VAL A 611 179.17 -47.29 105.13
C VAL A 611 180.17 -46.83 104.06
N ASN A 612 179.86 -45.75 103.33
CA ASN A 612 180.79 -45.21 102.32
C ASN A 612 182.06 -44.61 102.93
N GLN A 613 181.97 -43.91 104.07
CA GLN A 613 183.15 -43.43 104.80
C GLN A 613 184.01 -44.59 105.31
N LEU A 614 183.38 -45.59 105.95
CA LEU A 614 184.07 -46.79 106.43
C LEU A 614 184.71 -47.60 105.29
N SER A 615 184.11 -47.59 104.09
CA SER A 615 184.68 -48.22 102.91
C SER A 615 185.97 -47.52 102.46
N GLN A 616 186.00 -46.18 102.44
CA GLN A 616 187.19 -45.41 102.06
C GLN A 616 188.33 -45.54 103.09
N GLU A 617 188.01 -45.54 104.39
CA GLU A 617 189.01 -45.85 105.43
C GLU A 617 189.55 -47.27 105.30
N LYS A 618 188.67 -48.25 105.02
CA LYS A 618 189.07 -49.65 104.80
C LYS A 618 190.02 -49.79 103.62
N GLU A 619 189.72 -49.16 102.48
CA GLU A 619 190.60 -49.18 101.30
C GLU A 619 191.96 -48.51 101.56
N TYR A 620 191.96 -47.35 102.22
CA TYR A 620 193.19 -46.65 102.62
C TYR A 620 194.07 -47.50 103.55
N LEU A 621 193.46 -48.12 104.58
CA LEU A 621 194.15 -49.02 105.50
C LEU A 621 194.63 -50.30 104.80
N HIS A 622 193.86 -50.87 103.88
CA HIS A 622 194.24 -52.08 103.14
C HIS A 622 195.41 -51.82 102.18
N GLY A 623 195.39 -50.70 101.44
CA GLY A 623 196.51 -50.27 100.59
C GLY A 623 197.76 -49.85 101.38
N ARG A 624 197.62 -49.52 102.67
CA ARG A 624 198.76 -49.35 103.60
C ARG A 624 199.26 -50.70 104.14
N LEU A 625 198.36 -51.64 104.38
CA LEU A 625 198.67 -53.00 104.83
C LEU A 625 199.45 -53.78 103.75
N GLU A 626 199.00 -53.78 102.49
CA GLU A 626 199.72 -54.44 101.38
C GLU A 626 201.17 -53.98 101.24
N LYS A 627 201.43 -52.68 101.44
CA LYS A 627 202.77 -52.08 101.35
C LYS A 627 203.67 -52.49 102.52
N MET A 628 203.09 -52.79 103.68
CA MET A 628 203.81 -53.39 104.81
C MET A 628 203.98 -54.90 104.63
N GLN A 629 202.97 -55.59 104.09
CA GLN A 629 202.99 -57.03 103.80
C GLN A 629 204.14 -57.39 102.85
N LYS A 630 204.20 -56.75 101.67
CA LYS A 630 205.26 -56.99 100.68
C LYS A 630 206.67 -56.76 101.26
N ARG A 631 206.81 -55.75 102.13
CA ARG A 631 208.06 -55.42 102.83
C ARG A 631 208.42 -56.43 103.93
N ASN A 632 207.43 -57.11 104.50
CA ASN A 632 207.63 -58.22 105.44
C ASN A 632 207.96 -59.51 104.70
N ASP A 633 207.28 -59.79 103.59
CA ASP A 633 207.54 -60.94 102.72
C ASP A 633 208.98 -60.90 102.15
N GLU A 634 209.50 -59.71 101.81
CA GLU A 634 210.89 -59.48 101.42
C GLU A 634 211.90 -59.79 102.55
N LEU A 635 211.56 -59.51 103.80
CA LEU A 635 212.38 -59.82 104.98
C LEU A 635 212.33 -61.31 105.33
N ASP A 636 211.14 -61.92 105.31
CA ASP A 636 210.95 -63.36 105.53
C ASP A 636 211.71 -64.18 104.47
N GLN A 637 211.76 -63.73 103.22
CA GLN A 637 212.56 -64.40 102.19
C GLN A 637 214.07 -64.34 102.48
N GLN A 638 214.59 -63.25 103.08
CA GLN A 638 215.99 -63.17 103.52
C GLN A 638 216.25 -64.12 104.71
N CYS A 639 215.35 -64.15 105.70
CA CYS A 639 215.41 -65.10 106.82
C CYS A 639 215.34 -66.56 106.34
N ILE A 640 214.50 -66.87 105.36
CA ILE A 640 214.38 -68.20 104.74
C ILE A 640 215.65 -68.59 103.98
N GLN A 641 216.33 -67.66 103.30
CA GLN A 641 217.63 -67.95 102.67
C GLN A 641 218.72 -68.22 103.71
N HIS A 642 218.76 -67.46 104.81
CA HIS A 642 219.66 -67.74 105.95
C HIS A 642 219.35 -69.10 106.60
N GLY A 643 218.08 -69.45 106.83
CA GLY A 643 217.66 -70.75 107.37
C GLY A 643 218.08 -71.93 106.47
N ARG A 644 217.94 -71.80 105.15
CA ARG A 644 218.43 -72.80 104.18
C ARG A 644 219.96 -72.89 104.09
N MET A 645 220.71 -71.90 104.60
CA MET A 645 222.15 -72.02 104.79
C MET A 645 222.46 -72.78 106.10
N HIS A 646 221.73 -72.49 107.18
CA HIS A 646 221.87 -73.17 108.46
C HIS A 646 221.57 -74.67 108.42
N GLU A 647 220.49 -75.13 107.78
CA GLU A 647 220.20 -76.58 107.72
C GLU A 647 221.19 -77.36 106.85
N ARG A 648 221.86 -76.70 105.88
CA ARG A 648 223.00 -77.29 105.16
C ARG A 648 224.24 -77.45 106.06
N MET A 649 224.44 -76.54 107.01
CA MET A 649 225.48 -76.64 108.05
C MET A 649 225.19 -77.81 109.01
N LYS A 650 223.96 -77.89 109.51
CA LYS A 650 223.49 -78.90 110.49
C LYS A 650 223.42 -80.31 109.91
N SER A 651 222.95 -80.48 108.68
CA SER A 651 222.91 -81.80 108.02
C SER A 651 224.31 -82.42 107.89
N ARG A 652 225.32 -81.56 107.69
CA ARG A 652 226.73 -81.96 107.59
C ARG A 652 227.32 -82.39 108.94
N LEU A 653 226.85 -81.81 110.05
CA LEU A 653 227.15 -82.28 111.41
C LEU A 653 226.49 -83.63 111.72
N GLN A 654 225.22 -83.80 111.35
CA GLN A 654 224.50 -85.08 111.54
C GLN A 654 225.10 -86.25 110.75
N GLN A 655 225.78 -85.98 109.64
CA GLN A 655 226.54 -87.01 108.89
C GLN A 655 227.78 -87.50 109.65
N LEU A 656 228.46 -86.65 110.44
CA LEU A 656 229.53 -87.12 111.34
C LEU A 656 228.94 -87.90 112.52
N ASP A 657 227.89 -87.38 113.16
CA ASP A 657 227.26 -87.98 114.33
C ASP A 657 226.76 -89.41 114.06
N LYS A 658 226.05 -89.63 112.94
CA LYS A 658 225.63 -90.98 112.52
C LYS A 658 226.80 -91.92 112.20
N HIS A 659 227.96 -91.42 111.78
CA HIS A 659 229.15 -92.26 111.53
C HIS A 659 229.75 -92.78 112.84
N CYS A 660 229.72 -91.96 113.90
CA CYS A 660 230.06 -92.37 115.27
C CYS A 660 228.99 -93.31 115.87
N GLN A 661 227.71 -93.08 115.57
CA GLN A 661 226.61 -93.88 116.12
C GLN A 661 226.49 -95.27 115.47
N ALA A 662 226.73 -95.41 114.16
CA ALA A 662 226.73 -96.70 113.47
C ALA A 662 227.89 -97.60 113.93
N THR A 663 229.08 -97.04 114.16
CA THR A 663 230.22 -97.78 114.72
C THR A 663 229.99 -98.19 116.17
N ALA A 664 229.22 -97.43 116.95
CA ALA A 664 228.74 -97.85 118.26
C ALA A 664 227.66 -98.97 118.19
N GLN A 665 226.75 -98.92 117.21
CA GLN A 665 225.73 -99.97 117.03
C GLN A 665 226.33 -101.32 116.62
N GLN A 666 227.40 -101.32 115.81
CA GLN A 666 228.15 -102.54 115.48
C GLN A 666 228.78 -103.22 116.71
N LEU A 667 229.10 -102.47 117.78
CA LEU A 667 229.51 -103.03 119.07
C LEU A 667 228.32 -103.58 119.87
N VAL A 668 227.15 -102.93 119.83
CA VAL A 668 225.94 -103.36 120.55
C VAL A 668 225.31 -104.63 119.97
N GLU A 669 225.29 -104.80 118.64
CA GLU A 669 224.74 -106.01 118.03
C GLU A 669 225.58 -107.27 118.32
N LEU A 670 226.90 -107.13 118.41
CA LEU A 670 227.80 -108.20 118.85
C LEU A 670 227.55 -108.59 120.32
N LEU A 671 227.28 -107.60 121.17
CA LEU A 671 226.86 -107.80 122.57
C LEU A 671 225.47 -108.46 122.68
N ASN A 672 224.50 -108.09 121.85
CA ASN A 672 223.19 -108.74 121.83
C ASN A 672 223.25 -110.17 121.29
N LYS A 673 224.13 -110.48 120.32
CA LYS A 673 224.40 -111.87 119.92
C LYS A 673 224.92 -112.72 121.08
N GLN A 674 225.74 -112.15 121.97
CA GLN A 674 226.20 -112.81 123.19
C GLN A 674 225.05 -112.98 124.22
N ASN A 675 224.15 -112.00 124.32
CA ASN A 675 223.04 -111.99 125.29
C ASN A 675 221.86 -112.89 124.89
N GLN A 676 221.57 -113.03 123.60
CA GLN A 676 220.47 -113.87 123.10
C GLN A 676 220.75 -115.36 123.39
N LEU A 677 221.98 -115.81 123.13
CA LEU A 677 222.49 -117.14 123.49
C LEU A 677 222.47 -117.37 125.02
N PHE A 678 222.56 -116.30 125.83
CA PHE A 678 222.39 -116.38 127.28
C PHE A 678 220.91 -116.52 127.70
N LYS A 679 219.95 -116.01 126.90
CA LYS A 679 218.51 -116.18 127.12
C LYS A 679 217.97 -117.51 126.62
N GLU A 680 218.51 -118.07 125.54
CA GLU A 680 218.33 -119.49 125.20
C GLU A 680 218.88 -120.41 126.31
N LYS A 681 219.75 -119.89 127.18
CA LYS A 681 220.28 -120.57 128.37
C LYS A 681 219.56 -120.22 129.69
N GLN A 682 218.69 -119.20 129.71
CA GLN A 682 217.97 -118.72 130.91
C GLN A 682 216.44 -118.66 130.79
N LEU A 683 215.87 -118.13 129.71
CA LEU A 683 214.41 -118.18 129.47
C LEU A 683 213.91 -119.58 129.08
N LEU A 684 214.84 -120.52 128.96
CA LEU A 684 214.50 -121.94 129.02
C LEU A 684 214.65 -122.51 130.45
N THR A 685 215.08 -121.75 131.48
CA THR A 685 215.38 -122.30 132.84
C THR A 685 214.33 -122.11 133.91
N GLU A 686 213.38 -121.19 133.75
CA GLU A 686 212.64 -120.65 134.89
C GLU A 686 211.37 -121.44 135.20
N GLU A 687 210.57 -121.85 134.20
CA GLU A 687 209.25 -122.46 134.41
C GLU A 687 209.18 -124.00 134.45
N VAL A 688 210.32 -124.71 134.27
CA VAL A 688 210.47 -126.10 134.78
C VAL A 688 210.31 -126.17 136.32
N ARG A 689 210.21 -124.98 136.95
CA ARG A 689 209.88 -124.70 138.35
C ARG A 689 208.39 -124.41 138.60
N PHE A 690 207.59 -124.04 137.58
CA PHE A 690 206.16 -123.70 137.71
C PHE A 690 205.26 -124.94 137.64
N LEU A 691 205.74 -126.03 137.04
CA LEU A 691 205.24 -127.42 137.20
C LEU A 691 205.27 -127.95 138.67
N ARG A 692 205.29 -127.09 139.71
CA ARG A 692 205.48 -127.48 141.13
C ARG A 692 204.69 -126.76 142.24
N ILE A 693 203.78 -125.79 141.98
CA ILE A 693 203.17 -124.96 143.05
C ILE A 693 202.03 -125.64 143.88
N GLN A 694 200.73 -125.36 143.65
CA GLN A 694 199.62 -125.77 144.55
C GLN A 694 198.35 -126.11 143.75
N LEU A 695 197.69 -127.28 143.77
CA LEU A 695 197.57 -128.48 144.63
C LEU A 695 196.53 -128.45 145.75
N HIS A 696 195.90 -127.32 146.08
CA HIS A 696 195.11 -127.26 147.33
C HIS A 696 193.68 -126.67 147.28
N ILE A 697 193.45 -125.36 147.20
CA ILE A 697 192.19 -124.78 147.75
C ILE A 697 191.07 -124.47 146.71
N SER A 698 191.28 -124.74 145.41
CA SER A 698 190.17 -124.97 144.46
C SER A 698 190.50 -126.17 143.55
N GLY A 699 189.67 -127.21 143.59
CA GLY A 699 190.13 -128.56 143.27
C GLY A 699 190.24 -128.94 141.79
N LYS A 700 191.49 -128.97 141.28
CA LYS A 700 192.00 -129.69 140.05
C LYS A 700 191.61 -129.01 138.71
N LYS A 701 192.49 -128.80 137.70
CA LYS A 701 193.90 -129.23 137.41
C LYS A 701 194.86 -128.00 137.16
N TRP A 702 195.96 -128.11 136.37
CA TRP A 702 197.32 -127.51 136.66
C TRP A 702 198.22 -127.01 135.46
N ASP A 703 199.39 -126.38 135.78
CA ASP A 703 200.34 -125.50 134.98
C ASP A 703 201.55 -126.13 134.15
N ALA A 704 202.67 -125.41 133.76
CA ALA A 704 203.53 -125.70 132.54
C ALA A 704 205.13 -125.47 132.45
N ASP A 705 205.87 -126.28 131.58
CA ASP A 705 207.08 -126.08 130.62
C ASP A 705 208.67 -126.32 130.90
N LEU A 706 209.61 -126.34 129.87
CA LEU A 706 211.17 -126.16 129.73
C LEU A 706 212.26 -127.36 129.66
N LYS A 707 213.59 -127.45 129.19
CA LYS A 707 214.92 -126.70 128.80
C LYS A 707 215.93 -127.53 127.81
N GLN A 708 217.26 -127.41 127.37
CA GLN A 708 218.60 -126.62 127.43
C GLN A 708 219.77 -126.90 126.33
N ASP A 709 220.71 -125.93 126.03
CA ASP A 709 222.22 -125.96 125.61
C ASP A 709 222.76 -126.54 124.22
N THR A 710 224.03 -126.50 123.69
CA THR A 710 225.48 -126.17 124.10
C THR A 710 226.55 -125.91 122.94
N ASP A 711 227.75 -125.31 123.22
CA ASP A 711 229.17 -125.46 122.68
C ASP A 711 229.70 -125.01 121.26
N GLY A 712 231.04 -124.82 121.13
CA GLY A 712 231.84 -125.24 119.94
C GLY A 712 232.37 -124.24 118.87
N ILE A 713 233.59 -124.54 118.40
CA ILE A 713 234.11 -124.30 117.03
C ILE A 713 234.36 -122.81 116.64
N LYS A 714 235.35 -122.49 115.78
CA LYS A 714 236.29 -123.33 115.01
C LYS A 714 237.74 -123.11 115.41
#